data_AF-Q47PB8-F1
#
_entry.id   AF-Q47PB8-F1
#
_cell.length_a   1.000
_cell.length_b   1.000
_cell.length_c   1.000
_cell.angle_alpha   90.00
_cell.angle_beta   90.00
_cell.angle_gamma   90.00
#
_symmetry.space_group_name_H-M   'P 1'
#
loop_
_entity.id
_entity.type
_entity.pdbx_description
1 polymer ?
#
loop_
_entity_poly.entity_id
_entity_poly.type
_entity_poly.pdbx_seq_one_letter_code
_entity_poly.pdbx_strand_id
1 'polypeptide(L)'
;MRVLLVDNHDSYTYNLVHLLARTLGEEPLVVTNDDPRWKCLDPADFDAAVISPGPGRPQRASDVGHTRRVLDEPHLPILGVCLGHQAIAHHAGAAVVSAPRPRHGHLSRVRHDNSALFAGIPQDFTAVRYHSLCVASPLPEDVEATAWAEDGVVMALRHRVLPRWGVQFHPESVASDHGPTLVANFVRLARAHRRVVAGRPGATAQQSGSPRPALHTTPVRPGQQGVPPTGAAPRALHEVRKTLRFRVMPRAVDTEAAFLTCYAGRDYAFWLDSSLTGGTARFSFLGGLDSPQSEVLTYRVGDGTVAVRSADGTTHTEPGTIFDALATRTASAPYGRPDLPFDFLGGYVGYFGYELKADCGGTAVHRAATPDAVWLRCDRFIAVDHAADRTYLVAVDGDEAWLDAMARSLSGLRSPSALQQTGRGVDPTPFLERSPDDYVADVKRCLEELAAGESYEICLTTRARLPAPGDGTAFYLRLRRANPAPYAALLHAGETAVYSASPERFLRVTPDGWVESRPIKGTAPRHDDPVRDARARDALRGDPKTRAENLMIVDLLRNDLGRVCEIGSVEVPAFLYTESYATVHQLISTIRGRLRADRSAVDAVAACFPPGSMTGAPKKRTMEIVDRLETSARGVYSGALGYLSFSGTADLSVVIRTAVCHDGQVTVGAGGAVVLESVPEREYAEMLLKAAVPLRALEA
;
A
#
# COMPACT_ATOMS: atom_id res chain seq x y z
N MET A 1 -13.21 4.33 28.41
CA MET A 1 -14.51 4.44 27.73
C MET A 1 -14.45 3.51 26.53
N ARG A 2 -15.03 2.32 26.64
CA ARG A 2 -14.93 1.28 25.62
C ARG A 2 -15.72 1.70 24.38
N VAL A 3 -15.04 1.93 23.25
CA VAL A 3 -15.66 2.32 21.98
C VAL A 3 -15.62 1.16 21.00
N LEU A 4 -16.75 0.89 20.36
CA LEU A 4 -16.84 0.02 19.19
C LEU A 4 -16.67 0.86 17.93
N LEU A 5 -15.72 0.51 17.06
CA LEU A 5 -15.64 1.09 15.71
C LEU A 5 -16.04 0.03 14.68
N VAL A 6 -17.07 0.34 13.89
CA VAL A 6 -17.50 -0.51 12.77
C VAL A 6 -16.84 -0.03 11.48
N ASP A 7 -15.96 -0.85 10.94
CA ASP A 7 -15.26 -0.64 9.66
C ASP A 7 -16.14 -1.12 8.49
N ASN A 8 -16.60 -0.21 7.63
CA ASN A 8 -17.38 -0.55 6.44
C ASN A 8 -16.48 -0.79 5.22
N HIS A 9 -15.30 -1.37 5.44
CA HIS A 9 -14.28 -1.67 4.41
C HIS A 9 -13.75 -0.41 3.71
N ASP A 10 -13.58 0.68 4.45
CA ASP A 10 -12.99 1.90 3.92
C ASP A 10 -11.45 1.88 3.99
N SER A 11 -10.83 2.69 3.14
CA SER A 11 -9.40 2.94 3.13
C SER A 11 -8.96 4.06 4.05
N TYR A 12 -9.83 4.64 4.89
CA TYR A 12 -9.47 5.68 5.86
C TYR A 12 -9.79 5.30 7.32
N THR A 13 -10.37 4.12 7.56
CA THR A 13 -10.82 3.69 8.89
C THR A 13 -9.72 3.75 9.96
N TYR A 14 -8.51 3.29 9.68
CA TYR A 14 -7.41 3.31 10.66
C TYR A 14 -6.86 4.71 10.92
N ASN A 15 -7.08 5.68 10.01
CA ASN A 15 -6.82 7.09 10.34
C ASN A 15 -7.78 7.55 11.46
N LEU A 16 -9.05 7.16 11.37
CA LEU A 16 -10.06 7.45 12.38
C LEU A 16 -9.78 6.69 13.69
N VAL A 17 -9.31 5.44 13.63
CA VAL A 17 -8.86 4.66 14.81
C VAL A 17 -7.74 5.41 15.54
N HIS A 18 -6.71 5.87 14.82
CA HIS A 18 -5.60 6.61 15.42
C HIS A 18 -6.07 7.94 16.02
N LEU A 19 -6.98 8.65 15.35
CA LEU A 19 -7.58 9.89 15.86
C LEU A 19 -8.37 9.67 17.16
N LEU A 20 -9.19 8.61 17.19
CA LEU A 20 -9.97 8.21 18.37
C LEU A 20 -9.05 7.77 19.50
N ALA A 21 -8.08 6.90 19.24
CA ALA A 21 -7.20 6.35 20.26
C ALA A 21 -6.37 7.43 20.95
N ARG A 22 -5.86 8.42 20.20
CA ARG A 22 -5.19 9.60 20.79
C ARG A 22 -6.10 10.40 21.73
N THR A 23 -7.39 10.47 21.42
CA THR A 23 -8.38 11.21 22.21
C THR A 23 -8.87 10.42 23.43
N LEU A 24 -9.00 9.10 23.29
CA LEU A 24 -9.50 8.19 24.32
C LEU A 24 -8.41 7.77 25.31
N GLY A 25 -7.15 7.74 24.86
CA GLY A 25 -6.02 7.13 25.59
C GLY A 25 -5.97 5.60 25.47
N GLU A 26 -6.90 4.99 24.73
CA GLU A 26 -7.00 3.55 24.49
C GLU A 26 -7.53 3.29 23.07
N GLU A 27 -7.16 2.16 22.46
CA GLU A 27 -7.63 1.78 21.13
C GLU A 27 -9.12 1.35 21.17
N PRO A 28 -9.95 1.79 20.21
CA PRO A 28 -11.29 1.24 20.05
C PRO A 28 -11.24 -0.22 19.58
N LEU A 29 -12.28 -1.01 19.90
CA LEU A 29 -12.44 -2.31 19.27
C LEU A 29 -12.89 -2.11 17.82
N VAL A 30 -12.07 -2.51 16.87
CA VAL A 30 -12.40 -2.44 15.43
C VAL A 30 -12.95 -3.78 14.96
N VAL A 31 -14.13 -3.75 14.33
CA VAL A 31 -14.75 -4.89 13.66
C VAL A 31 -15.24 -4.46 12.28
N THR A 32 -15.04 -5.28 11.25
CA THR A 32 -15.67 -5.01 9.96
C THR A 32 -17.17 -5.23 10.04
N ASN A 33 -17.96 -4.59 9.18
CA ASN A 33 -19.41 -4.70 9.19
C ASN A 33 -19.95 -6.12 8.88
N ASP A 34 -19.09 -7.03 8.42
CA ASP A 34 -19.34 -8.43 8.08
C ASP A 34 -18.50 -9.42 8.95
N ASP A 35 -17.84 -8.93 9.99
CA ASP A 35 -16.94 -9.73 10.84
C ASP A 35 -17.67 -10.90 11.53
N PRO A 36 -17.13 -12.15 11.50
CA PRO A 36 -17.75 -13.28 12.19
C PRO A 36 -17.98 -13.07 13.70
N ARG A 37 -17.21 -12.18 14.34
CA ARG A 37 -17.35 -11.82 15.77
C ARG A 37 -18.71 -11.20 16.09
N TRP A 38 -19.45 -10.69 15.11
CA TRP A 38 -20.82 -10.21 15.32
C TRP A 38 -21.75 -11.29 15.90
N LYS A 39 -21.43 -12.58 15.78
CA LYS A 39 -22.20 -13.67 16.40
C LYS A 39 -22.24 -13.61 17.93
N CYS A 40 -21.19 -13.09 18.56
CA CYS A 40 -21.09 -12.98 20.02
C CYS A 40 -20.91 -11.55 20.52
N LEU A 41 -20.71 -10.59 19.63
CA LEU A 41 -20.59 -9.18 19.97
C LEU A 41 -21.97 -8.53 20.11
N ASP A 42 -22.20 -7.92 21.27
CA ASP A 42 -23.37 -7.10 21.57
C ASP A 42 -22.95 -5.61 21.64
N PRO A 43 -23.48 -4.73 20.77
CA PRO A 43 -23.21 -3.29 20.83
C PRO A 43 -23.57 -2.65 22.19
N ALA A 44 -24.50 -3.21 22.95
CA ALA A 44 -24.88 -2.70 24.27
C ALA A 44 -23.76 -2.84 25.33
N ASP A 45 -22.76 -3.69 25.09
CA ASP A 45 -21.58 -3.83 25.97
C ASP A 45 -20.57 -2.68 25.87
N PHE A 46 -20.81 -1.74 24.96
CA PHE A 46 -19.93 -0.60 24.68
C PHE A 46 -20.49 0.71 25.21
N ASP A 47 -19.59 1.66 25.44
CA ASP A 47 -19.92 2.97 25.99
C ASP A 47 -20.34 3.97 24.90
N ALA A 48 -19.86 3.74 23.68
CA ALA A 48 -20.18 4.49 22.48
C ALA A 48 -19.79 3.66 21.25
N ALA A 49 -20.32 4.01 20.08
CA ALA A 49 -19.91 3.46 18.81
C ALA A 49 -19.54 4.54 17.80
N VAL A 50 -18.64 4.19 16.89
CA VAL A 50 -18.28 4.99 15.73
C VAL A 50 -18.50 4.14 14.48
N ILE A 51 -19.25 4.67 13.52
CA ILE A 51 -19.47 4.04 12.22
C ILE A 51 -18.58 4.77 11.23
N SER A 52 -17.60 4.04 10.71
CA SER A 52 -16.62 4.55 9.74
C SER A 52 -17.26 4.97 8.40
N PRO A 53 -16.50 5.67 7.54
CA PRO A 53 -16.84 5.77 6.13
C PRO A 53 -16.89 4.39 5.45
N GLY A 54 -17.24 4.38 4.17
CA GLY A 54 -17.27 3.16 3.36
C GLY A 54 -17.71 3.47 1.93
N PRO A 55 -17.44 2.54 1.00
CA PRO A 55 -17.96 2.62 -0.35
C PRO A 55 -19.46 2.32 -0.40
N GLY A 56 -20.10 2.71 -1.48
CA GLY A 56 -21.48 2.36 -1.77
C GLY A 56 -22.49 3.23 -1.01
N ARG A 57 -23.58 2.62 -0.53
CA ARG A 57 -24.76 3.36 -0.04
C ARG A 57 -25.48 2.63 1.09
N PRO A 58 -26.09 3.35 2.06
CA PRO A 58 -26.80 2.72 3.16
C PRO A 58 -28.08 1.97 2.75
N GLN A 59 -28.62 2.25 1.55
CA GLN A 59 -29.75 1.49 1.02
C GLN A 59 -29.41 0.05 0.63
N ARG A 60 -28.12 -0.26 0.46
CA ARG A 60 -27.66 -1.61 0.11
C ARG A 60 -27.19 -2.32 1.37
N ALA A 61 -27.87 -3.41 1.72
CA ALA A 61 -27.59 -4.14 2.95
C ALA A 61 -26.14 -4.65 3.05
N SER A 62 -25.52 -5.00 1.92
CA SER A 62 -24.11 -5.42 1.85
C SER A 62 -23.12 -4.35 2.29
N ASP A 63 -23.45 -3.07 2.05
CA ASP A 63 -22.52 -1.95 2.24
C ASP A 63 -22.48 -1.51 3.71
N VAL A 64 -23.56 -1.79 4.46
CA VAL A 64 -23.67 -1.44 5.89
C VAL A 64 -23.67 -2.65 6.82
N GLY A 65 -23.93 -3.87 6.33
CA GLY A 65 -23.83 -5.11 7.11
C GLY A 65 -24.48 -5.02 8.49
N HIS A 66 -23.71 -5.36 9.52
CA HIS A 66 -24.14 -5.30 10.93
C HIS A 66 -24.17 -3.90 11.55
N THR A 67 -23.82 -2.83 10.81
CA THR A 67 -23.99 -1.45 11.28
C THR A 67 -25.42 -1.17 11.73
N ARG A 68 -26.42 -1.82 11.10
CA ARG A 68 -27.82 -1.71 11.53
C ARG A 68 -28.03 -2.11 12.99
N ARG A 69 -27.35 -3.15 13.49
CA ARG A 69 -27.46 -3.58 14.89
C ARG A 69 -26.97 -2.51 15.85
N VAL A 70 -25.94 -1.75 15.47
CA VAL A 70 -25.47 -0.60 16.27
C VAL A 70 -26.50 0.53 16.25
N LEU A 71 -27.12 0.79 15.10
CA LEU A 71 -28.17 1.79 14.95
C LEU A 71 -29.50 1.38 15.61
N ASP A 72 -29.74 0.10 15.86
CA ASP A 72 -30.93 -0.37 16.58
C ASP A 72 -30.79 -0.14 18.11
N GLU A 73 -29.58 0.10 18.64
CA GLU A 73 -29.37 0.40 20.06
C GLU A 73 -29.79 1.85 20.42
N PRO A 74 -30.84 2.05 21.24
CA PRO A 74 -31.42 3.38 21.45
C PRO A 74 -30.59 4.28 22.36
N HIS A 75 -29.82 3.71 23.28
CA HIS A 75 -29.07 4.47 24.30
C HIS A 75 -27.57 4.55 24.02
N LEU A 76 -27.09 3.90 22.95
CA LEU A 76 -25.69 3.91 22.57
C LEU A 76 -25.36 5.25 21.87
N PRO A 77 -24.42 6.06 22.40
CA PRO A 77 -23.93 7.24 21.70
C PRO A 77 -23.21 6.85 20.41
N ILE A 78 -23.60 7.42 19.27
CA ILE A 78 -23.06 7.05 17.95
C ILE A 78 -22.52 8.28 17.22
N LEU A 79 -21.31 8.17 16.68
CA LEU A 79 -20.76 9.08 15.67
C LEU A 79 -20.66 8.35 14.32
N GLY A 80 -21.33 8.86 13.29
CA GLY A 80 -21.19 8.38 11.91
C GLY A 80 -20.30 9.30 11.08
N VAL A 81 -19.36 8.75 10.31
CA VAL A 81 -18.52 9.50 9.38
C VAL A 81 -18.82 9.05 7.95
N CYS A 82 -19.05 9.99 7.04
CA CYS A 82 -19.38 9.75 5.63
C CYS A 82 -20.51 8.71 5.43
N LEU A 83 -20.21 7.45 5.07
CA LEU A 83 -21.22 6.39 5.01
C LEU A 83 -21.95 6.20 6.35
N GLY A 84 -21.25 6.31 7.48
CA GLY A 84 -21.87 6.29 8.80
C GLY A 84 -22.85 7.44 9.04
N HIS A 85 -22.55 8.65 8.56
CA HIS A 85 -23.48 9.78 8.58
C HIS A 85 -24.73 9.50 7.73
N GLN A 86 -24.52 8.95 6.54
CA GLN A 86 -25.60 8.58 5.63
C GLN A 86 -26.45 7.43 6.21
N ALA A 87 -25.84 6.47 6.90
CA ALA A 87 -26.53 5.36 7.55
C ALA A 87 -27.42 5.83 8.71
N ILE A 88 -26.94 6.77 9.54
CA ILE A 88 -27.75 7.39 10.59
C ILE A 88 -28.97 8.08 9.98
N ALA A 89 -28.77 8.89 8.92
CA ALA A 89 -29.85 9.59 8.25
C ALA A 89 -30.86 8.63 7.62
N HIS A 90 -30.38 7.63 6.90
CA HIS A 90 -31.21 6.64 6.22
C HIS A 90 -32.03 5.80 7.21
N HIS A 91 -31.42 5.41 8.33
CA HIS A 91 -32.10 4.68 9.39
C HIS A 91 -33.23 5.51 10.03
N ALA A 92 -33.10 6.84 10.07
CA ALA A 92 -34.17 7.76 10.50
C ALA A 92 -35.18 8.09 9.38
N GLY A 93 -35.09 7.45 8.22
CA GLY A 93 -36.01 7.63 7.10
C GLY A 93 -35.61 8.69 6.07
N ALA A 94 -34.41 9.27 6.17
CA ALA A 94 -33.94 10.24 5.17
C ALA A 94 -33.54 9.56 3.86
N ALA A 95 -33.72 10.27 2.75
CA ALA A 95 -33.23 9.81 1.44
C ALA A 95 -31.73 10.12 1.27
N VAL A 96 -30.97 9.13 0.81
CA VAL A 96 -29.56 9.31 0.39
C VAL A 96 -29.49 9.25 -1.13
N VAL A 97 -29.11 10.35 -1.76
CA VAL A 97 -29.16 10.54 -3.21
C VAL A 97 -27.78 10.93 -3.75
N SER A 98 -27.63 11.01 -5.07
CA SER A 98 -26.40 11.56 -5.65
C SER A 98 -26.22 13.02 -5.21
N ALA A 99 -25.00 13.37 -4.82
CA ALA A 99 -24.66 14.74 -4.50
C ALA A 99 -24.79 15.62 -5.77
N PRO A 100 -25.12 16.92 -5.63
CA PRO A 100 -25.18 17.84 -6.77
C PRO A 100 -23.91 17.83 -7.61
N ARG A 101 -22.76 17.65 -6.96
CA ARG A 101 -21.48 17.36 -7.58
C ARG A 101 -20.71 16.36 -6.69
N PRO A 102 -20.23 15.23 -7.24
CA PRO A 102 -19.38 14.31 -6.49
C PRO A 102 -18.05 14.97 -6.15
N ARG A 103 -17.49 14.66 -4.98
CA ARG A 103 -16.25 15.24 -4.46
C ARG A 103 -15.36 14.17 -3.86
N HIS A 104 -14.19 13.95 -4.45
CA HIS A 104 -13.16 13.02 -3.94
C HIS A 104 -11.85 13.77 -3.73
N GLY A 105 -11.32 13.79 -2.50
CA GLY A 105 -10.10 14.52 -2.16
C GLY A 105 -10.26 16.05 -2.22
N HIS A 106 -11.48 16.56 -2.09
CA HIS A 106 -11.76 17.98 -2.24
C HIS A 106 -11.83 18.70 -0.89
N LEU A 107 -11.19 19.88 -0.81
CA LEU A 107 -11.29 20.77 0.34
C LEU A 107 -12.53 21.63 0.21
N SER A 108 -13.33 21.74 1.26
CA SER A 108 -14.50 22.63 1.30
C SER A 108 -14.56 23.40 2.61
N ARG A 109 -15.10 24.62 2.55
CA ARG A 109 -15.45 25.41 3.74
C ARG A 109 -16.76 24.89 4.31
N VAL A 110 -16.80 24.67 5.62
CA VAL A 110 -17.98 24.13 6.34
C VAL A 110 -18.47 25.13 7.38
N ARG A 111 -19.74 25.51 7.28
CA ARG A 111 -20.46 26.31 8.28
C ARG A 111 -21.28 25.40 9.18
N HIS A 112 -21.42 25.77 10.45
CA HIS A 112 -22.17 24.96 11.42
C HIS A 112 -23.06 25.81 12.32
N ASP A 113 -24.01 25.18 13.00
CA ASP A 113 -25.00 25.81 13.89
C ASP A 113 -24.47 26.12 15.30
N ASN A 114 -23.17 25.91 15.55
CA ASN A 114 -22.53 25.96 16.87
C ASN A 114 -23.09 24.96 17.90
N SER A 115 -23.70 23.86 17.44
CA SER A 115 -24.10 22.76 18.32
C SER A 115 -22.91 22.15 19.05
N ALA A 116 -23.22 21.39 20.11
CA ALA A 116 -22.20 20.89 21.05
C ALA A 116 -21.11 20.01 20.42
N LEU A 117 -21.37 19.38 19.26
CA LEU A 117 -20.37 18.64 18.49
C LEU A 117 -19.28 19.55 17.91
N PHE A 118 -19.63 20.80 17.59
CA PHE A 118 -18.75 21.81 17.00
C PHE A 118 -18.22 22.82 18.03
N ALA A 119 -18.34 22.54 19.33
CA ALA A 119 -17.84 23.44 20.36
C ALA A 119 -16.32 23.69 20.20
N GLY A 120 -15.93 24.95 20.10
CA GLY A 120 -14.53 25.35 19.91
C GLY A 120 -13.99 25.16 18.48
N ILE A 121 -14.84 24.80 17.52
CA ILE A 121 -14.52 24.79 16.09
C ILE A 121 -15.00 26.11 15.48
N PRO A 122 -14.16 26.84 14.74
CA PRO A 122 -14.56 28.10 14.11
C PRO A 122 -15.49 27.88 12.93
N GLN A 123 -16.30 28.90 12.63
CA GLN A 123 -17.10 28.92 11.41
C GLN A 123 -16.22 28.86 10.16
N ASP A 124 -16.81 28.33 9.09
CA ASP A 124 -16.19 28.16 7.78
C ASP A 124 -14.93 27.27 7.79
N PHE A 125 -14.62 26.47 8.82
CA PHE A 125 -13.40 25.63 8.83
C PHE A 125 -13.24 24.73 7.59
N THR A 126 -12.00 24.32 7.27
CA THR A 126 -11.71 23.50 6.08
C THR A 126 -11.86 22.01 6.41
N ALA A 127 -12.59 21.28 5.57
CA ALA A 127 -12.71 19.83 5.70
C ALA A 127 -12.61 19.12 4.34
N VAL A 128 -12.11 17.89 4.36
CA VAL A 128 -11.97 17.04 3.17
C VAL A 128 -13.24 16.23 2.91
N ARG A 129 -13.63 16.16 1.64
CA ARG A 129 -14.78 15.40 1.14
C ARG A 129 -14.33 14.24 0.25
N TYR A 130 -14.84 13.04 0.55
CA TYR A 130 -14.74 11.83 -0.27
C TYR A 130 -16.11 11.19 -0.47
N HIS A 131 -17.05 11.90 -1.09
CA HIS A 131 -18.40 11.40 -1.27
C HIS A 131 -19.02 11.81 -2.60
N SER A 132 -19.70 10.84 -3.23
CA SER A 132 -20.55 11.03 -4.41
C SER A 132 -22.03 11.12 -4.07
N LEU A 133 -22.37 10.74 -2.84
CA LEU A 133 -23.73 10.73 -2.32
C LEU A 133 -23.90 11.78 -1.22
N CYS A 134 -25.13 12.22 -0.97
CA CYS A 134 -25.47 13.09 0.16
C CYS A 134 -26.84 12.76 0.72
N VAL A 135 -27.10 13.20 1.96
CA VAL A 135 -28.44 13.18 2.54
C VAL A 135 -29.28 14.31 1.93
N ALA A 136 -30.42 13.96 1.35
CA ALA A 136 -31.32 14.92 0.71
C ALA A 136 -32.14 15.71 1.75
N SER A 137 -32.48 16.94 1.41
CA SER A 137 -33.53 17.71 2.10
C SER A 137 -34.87 17.57 1.37
N PRO A 138 -36.02 17.65 2.06
CA PRO A 138 -36.17 17.87 3.51
C PRO A 138 -35.76 16.65 4.35
N LEU A 139 -35.26 16.91 5.56
CA LEU A 139 -34.94 15.86 6.53
C LEU A 139 -36.22 15.39 7.25
N PRO A 140 -36.28 14.11 7.69
CA PRO A 140 -37.33 13.64 8.58
C PRO A 140 -37.40 14.43 9.89
N GLU A 141 -38.56 14.43 10.55
CA GLU A 141 -38.75 15.20 11.79
C GLU A 141 -37.75 14.85 12.89
N ASP A 142 -37.28 13.61 12.96
CA ASP A 142 -36.36 13.14 14.01
C ASP A 142 -34.92 13.59 13.84
N VAL A 143 -34.54 14.15 12.68
CA VAL A 143 -33.16 14.52 12.35
C VAL A 143 -33.11 15.98 11.93
N GLU A 144 -32.05 16.68 12.36
CA GLU A 144 -31.78 18.04 11.92
C GLU A 144 -30.34 18.21 11.43
N ALA A 145 -30.18 19.01 10.38
CA ALA A 145 -28.88 19.41 9.87
C ALA A 145 -28.23 20.42 10.83
N THR A 146 -26.93 20.24 11.07
CA THR A 146 -26.13 21.04 11.99
C THR A 146 -24.90 21.67 11.33
N ALA A 147 -24.55 21.24 10.10
CA ALA A 147 -23.52 21.87 9.30
C ALA A 147 -23.79 21.72 7.80
N TRP A 148 -23.24 22.64 7.00
CA TRP A 148 -23.37 22.73 5.55
C TRP A 148 -22.04 23.12 4.90
N ALA A 149 -21.78 22.59 3.71
CA ALA A 149 -20.68 23.02 2.87
C ALA A 149 -21.07 24.32 2.14
N GLU A 150 -20.07 25.00 1.57
CA GLU A 150 -20.25 26.19 0.72
C GLU A 150 -21.20 25.98 -0.48
N ASP A 151 -21.38 24.73 -0.94
CA ASP A 151 -22.32 24.36 -2.00
C ASP A 151 -23.72 23.95 -1.48
N GLY A 152 -23.98 24.14 -0.19
CA GLY A 152 -25.27 23.87 0.45
C GLY A 152 -25.50 22.40 0.84
N VAL A 153 -24.58 21.49 0.52
CA VAL A 153 -24.71 20.08 0.92
C VAL A 153 -24.65 19.96 2.44
N VAL A 154 -25.54 19.14 3.03
CA VAL A 154 -25.54 18.85 4.47
C VAL A 154 -24.25 18.12 4.84
N MET A 155 -23.47 18.73 5.73
CA MET A 155 -22.17 18.23 6.18
C MET A 155 -22.19 17.65 7.59
N ALA A 156 -23.21 17.95 8.38
CA ALA A 156 -23.45 17.27 9.63
C ALA A 156 -24.93 17.26 10.01
N LEU A 157 -25.32 16.27 10.80
CA LEU A 157 -26.67 16.10 11.34
C LEU A 157 -26.61 15.57 12.77
N ARG A 158 -27.72 15.75 13.48
CA ARG A 158 -27.98 15.07 14.75
C ARG A 158 -29.41 14.55 14.81
N HIS A 159 -29.59 13.45 15.50
CA HIS A 159 -30.92 13.01 15.89
C HIS A 159 -31.43 13.90 17.05
N ARG A 160 -32.71 14.28 17.04
CA ARG A 160 -33.31 15.18 18.05
C ARG A 160 -33.39 14.54 19.44
N VAL A 161 -33.77 13.26 19.49
CA VAL A 161 -33.95 12.48 20.73
C VAL A 161 -32.76 11.57 21.07
N LEU A 162 -32.31 10.74 20.11
CA LEU A 162 -31.27 9.74 20.33
C LEU A 162 -29.86 10.37 20.33
N PRO A 163 -28.88 9.82 21.08
CA PRO A 163 -27.52 10.35 21.16
C PRO A 163 -26.70 10.05 19.88
N ARG A 164 -27.14 10.55 18.73
CA ARG A 164 -26.58 10.21 17.42
C ARG A 164 -26.17 11.46 16.65
N TRP A 165 -24.94 11.46 16.17
CA TRP A 165 -24.35 12.54 15.39
C TRP A 165 -23.68 11.97 14.16
N GLY A 166 -23.75 12.69 13.04
CA GLY A 166 -23.08 12.27 11.81
C GLY A 166 -22.40 13.44 11.13
N VAL A 167 -21.21 13.21 10.57
CA VAL A 167 -20.49 14.15 9.70
C VAL A 167 -20.24 13.54 8.32
N GLN A 168 -20.49 14.29 7.24
CA GLN A 168 -20.30 13.82 5.86
C GLN A 168 -18.85 13.97 5.37
N PHE A 169 -18.08 14.89 5.96
CA PHE A 169 -16.65 15.06 5.72
C PHE A 169 -15.81 14.07 6.54
N HIS A 170 -14.52 14.02 6.26
CA HIS A 170 -13.56 13.11 6.89
C HIS A 170 -12.67 13.83 7.91
N PRO A 171 -13.03 13.86 9.21
CA PRO A 171 -12.22 14.50 10.25
C PRO A 171 -10.84 13.86 10.42
N GLU A 172 -10.65 12.63 9.95
CA GLU A 172 -9.41 11.85 10.03
C GLU A 172 -8.40 12.13 8.89
N SER A 173 -8.84 12.81 7.83
CA SER A 173 -7.99 13.17 6.69
C SER A 173 -6.88 14.14 7.13
N VAL A 174 -5.69 13.98 6.55
CA VAL A 174 -4.52 14.82 6.88
C VAL A 174 -4.74 16.31 6.55
N ALA A 175 -5.67 16.63 5.64
CA ALA A 175 -5.95 18.00 5.22
C ALA A 175 -7.26 18.58 5.78
N SER A 176 -7.92 17.88 6.72
CA SER A 176 -9.08 18.39 7.45
C SER A 176 -8.64 19.15 8.71
N ASP A 177 -9.22 20.33 8.94
CA ASP A 177 -9.01 21.10 10.16
C ASP A 177 -9.84 20.52 11.32
N HIS A 178 -9.36 20.70 12.55
CA HIS A 178 -10.11 20.45 13.81
C HIS A 178 -10.68 19.04 14.04
N GLY A 179 -10.26 18.01 13.28
CA GLY A 179 -10.63 16.62 13.52
C GLY A 179 -10.49 16.15 14.98
N PRO A 180 -9.34 16.39 15.65
CA PRO A 180 -9.17 16.05 17.07
C PRO A 180 -10.19 16.73 17.99
N THR A 181 -10.52 18.01 17.74
CA THR A 181 -11.51 18.75 18.54
C THR A 181 -12.91 18.17 18.37
N LEU A 182 -13.30 17.80 17.15
CA LEU A 182 -14.59 17.19 16.85
C LEU A 182 -14.77 15.85 17.58
N VAL A 183 -13.74 14.99 17.51
CA VAL A 183 -13.75 13.70 18.19
C VAL A 183 -13.76 13.88 19.71
N ALA A 184 -13.00 14.83 20.26
CA ALA A 184 -13.05 15.16 21.69
C ALA A 184 -14.45 15.63 22.13
N ASN A 185 -15.14 16.43 21.31
CA ASN A 185 -16.52 16.84 21.57
C ASN A 185 -17.49 15.65 21.59
N PHE A 186 -17.37 14.73 20.63
CA PHE A 186 -18.16 13.50 20.63
C PHE A 186 -17.92 12.68 21.91
N VAL A 187 -16.66 12.46 22.30
CA VAL A 187 -16.32 11.74 23.53
C VAL A 187 -16.94 12.40 24.77
N ARG A 188 -16.91 13.74 24.86
CA ARG A 188 -17.55 14.49 25.93
C ARG A 188 -19.07 14.30 25.95
N LEU A 189 -19.71 14.35 24.79
CA LEU A 189 -21.16 14.13 24.64
C LEU A 189 -21.56 12.71 25.03
N ALA A 190 -20.82 11.70 24.58
CA ALA A 190 -21.04 10.30 24.94
C ALA A 190 -20.94 10.08 26.46
N ARG A 191 -19.89 10.61 27.11
CA ARG A 191 -19.72 10.54 28.57
C ARG A 191 -20.86 11.23 29.32
N ALA A 192 -21.31 12.39 28.84
CA ALA A 192 -22.42 13.12 29.45
C ALA A 192 -23.73 12.33 29.35
N HIS A 193 -24.03 11.75 28.18
CA HIS A 193 -25.23 10.92 27.99
C HIS A 193 -25.26 9.72 28.93
N ARG A 194 -24.14 9.00 29.07
CA ARG A 194 -24.06 7.85 29.98
C ARG A 194 -24.30 8.21 31.44
N ARG A 195 -23.80 9.36 31.89
CA ARG A 195 -24.07 9.84 33.26
C ARG A 195 -25.57 10.07 33.49
N VAL A 196 -26.28 10.58 32.48
CA VAL A 196 -27.73 10.78 32.55
C VAL A 196 -28.47 9.44 32.57
N VAL A 197 -28.10 8.48 31.71
CA VAL A 197 -28.74 7.15 31.67
C VAL A 197 -28.49 6.37 32.96
N ALA A 198 -27.27 6.41 33.50
CA ALA A 198 -26.91 5.75 34.76
C ALA A 198 -27.56 6.40 36.01
N GLY A 199 -27.91 7.69 35.94
CA GLY A 199 -28.56 8.43 37.03
C GLY A 199 -30.09 8.33 37.06
N ARG A 200 -30.73 7.59 36.15
CA ARG A 200 -32.19 7.38 36.15
C ARG A 200 -32.60 6.33 37.19
N PRO A 201 -33.51 6.63 38.13
CA PRO A 201 -34.01 5.64 39.08
C PRO A 201 -34.74 4.51 38.33
N GLY A 202 -34.24 3.29 38.46
CA GLY A 202 -34.74 2.09 37.75
C GLY A 202 -33.69 1.33 36.94
N ALA A 203 -32.50 1.91 36.71
CA ALA A 203 -31.42 1.29 35.95
C ALA A 203 -30.32 0.64 36.83
N THR A 204 -30.69 -0.12 37.87
CA THR A 204 -29.73 -1.00 38.57
C THR A 204 -30.44 -2.20 39.18
N ALA A 205 -30.32 -3.37 38.53
CA ALA A 205 -30.21 -4.68 39.20
C ALA A 205 -29.97 -5.79 38.15
N GLN A 206 -28.75 -5.86 37.57
CA GLN A 206 -28.08 -7.11 37.16
C GLN A 206 -26.66 -6.83 36.67
N GLN A 207 -25.81 -6.26 37.54
CA GLN A 207 -24.35 -6.42 37.41
C GLN A 207 -23.80 -6.67 38.81
N SER A 208 -23.99 -7.90 39.29
CA SER A 208 -23.24 -8.45 40.42
C SER A 208 -22.05 -9.25 39.89
N GLY A 209 -20.87 -8.79 40.31
CA GLY A 209 -19.53 -9.39 40.19
C GLY A 209 -19.39 -10.79 39.60
N SER A 210 -18.81 -10.85 38.41
CA SER A 210 -17.90 -11.92 38.01
C SER A 210 -16.75 -11.29 37.21
N PRO A 211 -15.49 -11.75 37.35
CA PRO A 211 -14.39 -11.22 36.56
C PRO A 211 -14.68 -11.56 35.09
N ARG A 212 -15.01 -10.53 34.29
CA ARG A 212 -15.24 -10.69 32.85
C ARG A 212 -13.91 -11.08 32.19
N PRO A 213 -13.86 -12.10 31.32
CA PRO A 213 -12.61 -12.60 30.78
C PRO A 213 -11.90 -11.50 30.00
N ALA A 214 -10.60 -11.33 30.25
CA ALA A 214 -9.74 -10.58 29.35
C ALA A 214 -9.71 -11.33 28.01
N LEU A 215 -10.43 -10.81 27.00
CA LEU A 215 -10.18 -11.17 25.61
C LEU A 215 -8.82 -10.58 25.24
N HIS A 216 -7.76 -11.30 25.57
CA HIS A 216 -6.45 -11.08 24.98
C HIS A 216 -6.58 -11.27 23.48
N THR A 217 -6.34 -10.19 22.74
CA THR A 217 -6.34 -10.14 21.29
C THR A 217 -5.09 -10.85 20.77
N THR A 218 -5.22 -12.11 20.39
CA THR A 218 -4.31 -12.73 19.42
C THR A 218 -4.92 -12.55 18.03
N PRO A 219 -4.17 -12.14 16.99
CA PRO A 219 -4.71 -12.06 15.64
C PRO A 219 -5.04 -13.47 15.14
N VAL A 220 -6.33 -13.77 14.92
CA VAL A 220 -6.78 -15.02 14.29
C VAL A 220 -6.83 -14.81 12.79
N ARG A 221 -6.03 -15.61 12.06
CA ARG A 221 -6.07 -15.72 10.59
C ARG A 221 -7.42 -16.29 10.13
N PRO A 222 -8.02 -15.84 9.03
CA PRO A 222 -9.23 -16.46 8.49
C PRO A 222 -8.89 -17.78 7.78
N GLY A 223 -9.48 -18.88 8.25
CA GLY A 223 -9.69 -20.11 7.47
C GLY A 223 -8.68 -21.25 7.70
N GLN A 224 -9.03 -22.20 8.57
CA GLN A 224 -8.73 -23.63 8.39
C GLN A 224 -9.55 -24.45 9.41
N GLN A 225 -10.35 -25.40 8.89
CA GLN A 225 -11.03 -26.42 9.70
C GLN A 225 -10.01 -27.44 10.20
N GLY A 226 -10.23 -27.95 11.42
CA GLY A 226 -9.18 -28.48 12.28
C GLY A 226 -8.78 -29.95 12.09
N VAL A 227 -7.54 -30.22 12.50
CA VAL A 227 -7.06 -31.46 13.12
C VAL A 227 -6.23 -31.02 14.34
N PRO A 228 -6.41 -31.62 15.54
CA PRO A 228 -5.79 -31.07 16.75
C PRO A 228 -4.29 -31.34 16.77
N PRO A 229 -3.43 -30.35 17.15
CA PRO A 229 -2.02 -30.62 17.32
C PRO A 229 -1.82 -31.34 18.66
N THR A 230 -1.31 -32.57 18.59
CA THR A 230 -0.73 -33.26 19.75
C THR A 230 0.46 -32.46 20.25
N GLY A 231 0.49 -32.20 21.55
CA GLY A 231 1.50 -31.36 22.21
C GLY A 231 2.91 -31.88 22.00
N ALA A 232 3.73 -31.09 21.32
CA ALA A 232 5.18 -31.12 21.44
C ALA A 232 5.61 -29.79 22.06
N ALA A 233 6.33 -29.86 23.19
CA ALA A 233 6.95 -28.71 23.84
C ALA A 233 7.81 -27.92 22.83
N PRO A 234 7.98 -26.60 23.01
CA PRO A 234 8.83 -25.80 22.13
C PRO A 234 10.26 -26.37 22.19
N ARG A 235 10.70 -26.99 21.11
CA ARG A 235 12.12 -27.27 20.91
C ARG A 235 12.80 -25.90 20.94
N ALA A 236 13.68 -25.70 21.92
CA ALA A 236 14.57 -24.55 21.99
C ALA A 236 15.20 -24.37 20.60
N LEU A 237 14.79 -23.32 19.89
CA LEU A 237 15.48 -22.87 18.68
C LEU A 237 16.89 -22.53 19.14
N HIS A 238 17.87 -23.31 18.69
CA HIS A 238 19.27 -22.99 18.87
C HIS A 238 19.47 -21.54 18.36
N GLU A 239 19.87 -20.62 19.25
CA GLU A 239 20.29 -19.28 18.86
C GLU A 239 21.57 -19.41 18.03
N VAL A 240 21.42 -19.66 16.73
CA VAL A 240 22.54 -19.60 15.79
C VAL A 240 22.84 -18.12 15.58
N ARG A 241 23.81 -17.59 16.33
CA ARG A 241 24.43 -16.30 16.02
C ARG A 241 25.08 -16.40 14.65
N LYS A 242 24.41 -15.85 13.63
CA LYS A 242 25.01 -15.70 12.31
C LYS A 242 26.10 -14.63 12.36
N THR A 243 27.27 -14.92 11.79
CA THR A 243 28.39 -13.96 11.73
C THR A 243 28.51 -13.37 10.35
N LEU A 244 28.39 -12.05 10.20
CA LEU A 244 28.57 -11.39 8.91
C LEU A 244 30.05 -11.03 8.71
N ARG A 245 30.66 -11.49 7.62
CA ARG A 245 31.98 -11.04 7.17
C ARG A 245 31.84 -10.16 5.94
N PHE A 246 32.67 -9.14 5.86
CA PHE A 246 32.71 -8.28 4.69
C PHE A 246 34.12 -7.81 4.38
N ARG A 247 34.32 -7.44 3.11
CA ARG A 247 35.55 -6.84 2.60
C ARG A 247 35.22 -5.55 1.85
N VAL A 248 35.97 -4.50 2.13
CA VAL A 248 35.81 -3.20 1.45
C VAL A 248 36.88 -3.06 0.38
N MET A 249 36.46 -2.83 -0.85
CA MET A 249 37.31 -2.42 -1.95
C MET A 249 37.32 -0.88 -2.05
N PRO A 250 38.47 -0.25 -2.33
CA PRO A 250 38.67 1.19 -2.19
C PRO A 250 38.05 2.04 -3.30
N ARG A 251 37.24 1.45 -4.19
CA ARG A 251 36.58 2.13 -5.31
C ARG A 251 35.21 1.49 -5.56
N ALA A 252 34.26 2.25 -6.08
CA ALA A 252 33.05 1.70 -6.68
C ALA A 252 33.42 0.99 -7.98
N VAL A 253 32.95 -0.25 -8.12
CA VAL A 253 33.04 -0.97 -9.40
C VAL A 253 31.89 -0.53 -10.30
N ASP A 254 32.11 -0.58 -11.61
CA ASP A 254 31.04 -0.44 -12.58
C ASP A 254 30.06 -1.61 -12.41
N THR A 255 28.82 -1.32 -12.02
CA THR A 255 27.81 -2.33 -11.69
C THR A 255 27.40 -3.15 -12.90
N GLU A 256 27.43 -2.57 -14.10
CA GLU A 256 27.14 -3.30 -15.34
C GLU A 256 28.25 -4.31 -15.63
N ALA A 257 29.52 -3.88 -15.62
CA ALA A 257 30.65 -4.79 -15.81
C ALA A 257 30.69 -5.89 -14.74
N ALA A 258 30.40 -5.54 -13.48
CA ALA A 258 30.36 -6.49 -12.37
C ALA A 258 29.27 -7.54 -12.58
N PHE A 259 28.05 -7.13 -12.96
CA PHE A 259 26.97 -8.08 -13.23
C PHE A 259 27.30 -9.00 -14.40
N LEU A 260 27.77 -8.43 -15.53
CA LEU A 260 28.11 -9.19 -16.73
C LEU A 260 29.22 -10.21 -16.47
N THR A 261 30.20 -9.87 -15.64
CA THR A 261 31.33 -10.75 -15.34
C THR A 261 30.95 -11.85 -14.35
N CYS A 262 30.15 -11.53 -13.34
CA CYS A 262 29.94 -12.42 -12.19
C CYS A 262 28.64 -13.23 -12.27
N TYR A 263 27.60 -12.69 -12.92
CA TYR A 263 26.22 -13.18 -12.77
C TYR A 263 25.46 -13.35 -14.09
N ALA A 264 25.93 -12.80 -15.21
CA ALA A 264 25.24 -12.97 -16.49
C ALA A 264 25.13 -14.46 -16.89
N GLY A 265 23.98 -14.82 -17.48
CA GLY A 265 23.69 -16.19 -17.92
C GLY A 265 23.29 -17.16 -16.81
N ARG A 266 23.21 -16.71 -15.54
CA ARG A 266 22.70 -17.54 -14.45
C ARG A 266 21.17 -17.53 -14.43
N ASP A 267 20.56 -18.69 -14.19
CA ASP A 267 19.10 -18.84 -14.05
C ASP A 267 18.54 -18.05 -12.87
N TYR A 268 19.37 -17.86 -11.83
CA TYR A 268 18.98 -17.20 -10.59
C TYR A 268 20.04 -16.18 -10.18
N ALA A 269 19.75 -14.91 -10.46
CA ALA A 269 20.62 -13.78 -10.17
C ALA A 269 19.80 -12.50 -10.05
N PHE A 270 20.32 -11.52 -9.33
CA PHE A 270 19.68 -10.22 -9.19
C PHE A 270 20.68 -9.08 -9.27
N TRP A 271 20.18 -7.94 -9.69
CA TRP A 271 20.80 -6.64 -9.59
C TRP A 271 19.72 -5.64 -9.19
N LEU A 272 19.72 -5.26 -7.91
CA LEU A 272 18.89 -4.16 -7.41
C LEU A 272 19.70 -2.88 -7.62
N ASP A 273 19.25 -2.00 -8.49
CA ASP A 273 20.07 -0.94 -9.07
C ASP A 273 19.55 0.48 -8.79
N SER A 274 20.41 1.28 -8.18
CA SER A 274 20.26 2.74 -8.12
C SER A 274 20.82 3.38 -9.39
N SER A 275 20.23 3.08 -10.55
CA SER A 275 20.70 3.60 -11.86
C SER A 275 20.59 5.12 -12.01
N LEU A 276 19.75 5.76 -11.19
CA LEU A 276 19.67 7.21 -11.03
C LEU A 276 20.19 7.60 -9.64
N THR A 277 21.45 8.03 -9.56
CA THR A 277 22.06 8.43 -8.29
C THR A 277 21.60 9.83 -7.88
N GLY A 278 21.14 9.98 -6.64
CA GLY A 278 20.58 11.22 -6.10
C GLY A 278 19.44 10.95 -5.10
N GLY A 279 19.28 11.83 -4.11
CA GLY A 279 18.25 11.65 -3.07
C GLY A 279 18.45 10.36 -2.26
N THR A 280 17.51 9.42 -2.36
CA THR A 280 17.53 8.13 -1.65
C THR A 280 18.21 6.98 -2.39
N ALA A 281 18.60 7.15 -3.65
CA ALA A 281 19.23 6.12 -4.46
C ALA A 281 20.77 6.22 -4.37
N ARG A 282 21.36 5.38 -3.50
CA ARG A 282 22.80 5.39 -3.15
C ARG A 282 23.51 4.07 -3.42
N PHE A 283 22.82 2.94 -3.29
CA PHE A 283 23.42 1.62 -3.32
C PHE A 283 22.88 0.77 -4.47
N SER A 284 23.75 -0.03 -5.08
CA SER A 284 23.34 -1.15 -5.92
C SER A 284 23.78 -2.46 -5.27
N PHE A 285 22.91 -3.48 -5.32
CA PHE A 285 23.18 -4.82 -4.78
C PHE A 285 23.12 -5.87 -5.88
N LEU A 286 24.15 -6.70 -5.98
CA LEU A 286 24.27 -7.75 -6.98
C LEU A 286 24.51 -9.09 -6.29
N GLY A 287 23.84 -10.14 -6.73
CA GLY A 287 23.99 -11.47 -6.16
C GLY A 287 23.32 -12.58 -6.97
N GLY A 288 23.46 -13.81 -6.49
CA GLY A 288 22.89 -15.02 -7.09
C GLY A 288 22.89 -16.18 -6.10
N LEU A 289 22.50 -17.36 -6.58
CA LEU A 289 22.56 -18.60 -5.80
C LEU A 289 23.99 -19.16 -5.76
N ASP A 290 24.81 -18.56 -4.89
CA ASP A 290 26.27 -18.76 -4.86
C ASP A 290 26.74 -19.44 -3.57
N SER A 291 25.79 -19.84 -2.72
CA SER A 291 26.01 -20.36 -1.37
C SER A 291 25.52 -21.80 -1.23
N PRO A 292 26.15 -22.66 -0.42
CA PRO A 292 25.59 -23.96 -0.03
C PRO A 292 24.23 -23.86 0.67
N GLN A 293 23.92 -22.70 1.27
CA GLN A 293 22.63 -22.42 1.93
C GLN A 293 21.59 -21.83 0.96
N SER A 294 21.92 -21.66 -0.33
CA SER A 294 21.01 -21.04 -1.28
C SER A 294 19.70 -21.81 -1.34
N GLU A 295 18.59 -21.07 -1.39
CA GLU A 295 17.28 -21.63 -1.65
C GLU A 295 16.45 -20.67 -2.49
N VAL A 296 15.45 -21.20 -3.17
CA VAL A 296 14.43 -20.44 -3.89
C VAL A 296 13.07 -20.81 -3.35
N LEU A 297 12.30 -19.82 -2.92
CA LEU A 297 10.91 -19.96 -2.52
C LEU A 297 10.02 -19.55 -3.69
N THR A 298 9.13 -20.43 -4.10
CA THR A 298 8.15 -20.17 -5.16
C THR A 298 6.75 -20.42 -4.62
N TYR A 299 5.83 -19.50 -4.88
CA TYR A 299 4.46 -19.58 -4.39
C TYR A 299 3.44 -19.22 -5.46
N ARG A 300 2.29 -19.89 -5.41
CA ARG A 300 1.09 -19.49 -6.14
C ARG A 300 -0.10 -19.40 -5.19
N VAL A 301 -0.90 -18.37 -5.41
CA VAL A 301 -2.10 -18.09 -4.61
C VAL A 301 -3.05 -19.28 -4.69
N GLY A 302 -3.57 -19.70 -3.54
CA GLY A 302 -4.51 -20.81 -3.42
C GLY A 302 -3.87 -22.19 -3.25
N ASP A 303 -2.57 -22.35 -3.51
CA ASP A 303 -1.89 -23.65 -3.35
C ASP A 303 -1.73 -24.04 -1.86
N GLY A 304 -1.78 -23.07 -0.95
CA GLY A 304 -1.63 -23.29 0.51
C GLY A 304 -0.28 -23.84 0.95
N THR A 305 0.68 -23.90 0.02
CA THR A 305 2.04 -24.39 0.23
C THR A 305 3.04 -23.56 -0.57
N VAL A 306 4.26 -23.45 -0.06
CA VAL A 306 5.40 -22.81 -0.71
C VAL A 306 6.34 -23.90 -1.19
N ALA A 307 6.69 -23.89 -2.48
CA ALA A 307 7.72 -24.77 -3.01
C ALA A 307 9.10 -24.19 -2.67
N VAL A 308 9.96 -25.03 -2.10
CA VAL A 308 11.32 -24.67 -1.69
C VAL A 308 12.29 -25.50 -2.50
N ARG A 309 13.20 -24.83 -3.22
CA ARG A 309 14.29 -25.46 -3.95
C ARG A 309 15.61 -25.16 -3.26
N SER A 310 16.31 -26.19 -2.79
CA SER A 310 17.62 -26.08 -2.15
C SER A 310 18.77 -25.89 -3.16
N ALA A 311 19.96 -25.57 -2.66
CA ALA A 311 21.15 -25.33 -3.46
C ALA A 311 21.56 -26.54 -4.34
N ASP A 312 21.31 -27.76 -3.86
CA ASP A 312 21.57 -29.02 -4.59
C ASP A 312 20.49 -29.35 -5.64
N GLY A 313 19.47 -28.50 -5.77
CA GLY A 313 18.36 -28.68 -6.69
C GLY A 313 17.22 -29.54 -6.16
N THR A 314 17.32 -30.08 -4.94
CA THR A 314 16.20 -30.80 -4.30
C THR A 314 15.05 -29.86 -4.03
N THR A 315 13.83 -30.37 -4.18
CA THR A 315 12.59 -29.61 -3.94
C THR A 315 11.71 -30.28 -2.90
N HIS A 316 11.14 -29.46 -2.01
CA HIS A 316 10.08 -29.87 -1.08
C HIS A 316 9.03 -28.76 -0.99
N THR A 317 7.92 -29.03 -0.30
CA THR A 317 6.88 -28.03 -0.02
C THR A 317 6.75 -27.78 1.47
N GLU A 318 6.45 -26.55 1.83
CA GLU A 318 6.17 -26.10 3.20
C GLU A 318 4.74 -25.55 3.27
N PRO A 319 3.96 -25.83 4.32
CA PRO A 319 2.60 -25.32 4.43
C PRO A 319 2.58 -23.82 4.72
N GLY A 320 1.55 -23.13 4.22
CA GLY A 320 1.32 -21.70 4.46
C GLY A 320 1.49 -20.84 3.21
N THR A 321 1.47 -19.52 3.41
CA THR A 321 1.67 -18.54 2.34
C THR A 321 3.15 -18.15 2.21
N ILE A 322 3.50 -17.44 1.14
CA ILE A 322 4.84 -16.87 1.00
C ILE A 322 5.19 -15.91 2.16
N PHE A 323 4.21 -15.18 2.68
CA PHE A 323 4.41 -14.29 3.83
C PHE A 323 4.80 -15.07 5.08
N ASP A 324 4.20 -16.25 5.31
CA ASP A 324 4.54 -17.11 6.45
C ASP A 324 5.98 -17.65 6.36
N ALA A 325 6.36 -18.12 5.16
CA ALA A 325 7.69 -18.64 4.91
C ALA A 325 8.76 -17.56 5.09
N LEU A 326 8.54 -16.36 4.53
CA LEU A 326 9.47 -15.23 4.63
C LEU A 326 9.53 -14.70 6.06
N ALA A 327 8.40 -14.55 6.76
CA ALA A 327 8.38 -14.10 8.15
C ALA A 327 9.20 -15.03 9.05
N THR A 328 9.07 -16.35 8.86
CA THR A 328 9.85 -17.35 9.62
C THR A 328 11.35 -17.24 9.35
N ARG A 329 11.74 -17.01 8.08
CA ARG A 329 13.15 -16.96 7.65
C ARG A 329 13.84 -15.63 7.92
N THR A 330 13.07 -14.55 8.01
CA THR A 330 13.56 -13.18 8.22
C THR A 330 13.28 -12.65 9.62
N ALA A 331 12.64 -13.45 10.48
CA ALA A 331 12.51 -13.17 11.91
C ALA A 331 13.89 -12.78 12.47
N SER A 332 13.97 -11.62 13.12
CA SER A 332 15.21 -10.98 13.49
C SER A 332 16.07 -11.91 14.35
N ALA A 333 17.04 -12.58 13.73
CA ALA A 333 18.14 -13.16 14.48
C ALA A 333 19.02 -12.00 14.97
N PRO A 334 19.55 -12.03 16.20
CA PRO A 334 20.47 -11.02 16.69
C PRO A 334 21.80 -11.13 15.91
N TYR A 335 21.88 -10.45 14.75
CA TYR A 335 23.15 -10.12 14.13
C TYR A 335 23.83 -9.07 15.01
N GLY A 336 25.10 -9.28 15.35
CA GLY A 336 25.92 -8.13 15.77
C GLY A 336 25.94 -7.17 14.58
N ARG A 337 25.34 -5.98 14.72
CA ARG A 337 25.21 -5.02 13.61
C ARG A 337 26.61 -4.63 13.15
N PRO A 338 27.07 -5.11 11.98
CA PRO A 338 28.38 -4.75 11.47
C PRO A 338 28.35 -3.29 11.02
N ASP A 339 29.50 -2.63 11.01
CA ASP A 339 29.65 -1.24 10.55
C ASP A 339 29.56 -1.16 9.01
N LEU A 340 28.36 -1.42 8.49
CA LEU A 340 28.00 -1.32 7.08
C LEU A 340 27.08 -0.11 6.87
N PRO A 341 27.24 0.65 5.77
CA PRO A 341 26.48 1.88 5.54
C PRO A 341 25.08 1.65 4.93
N PHE A 342 24.60 0.40 4.91
CA PHE A 342 23.33 -0.01 4.32
C PHE A 342 22.60 -1.05 5.18
N ASP A 343 21.29 -1.18 4.96
CA ASP A 343 20.41 -2.02 5.79
C ASP A 343 20.30 -3.48 5.32
N PHE A 344 20.68 -3.77 4.08
CA PHE A 344 20.65 -5.14 3.53
C PHE A 344 21.85 -5.96 4.02
N LEU A 345 21.62 -6.83 5.00
CA LEU A 345 22.65 -7.69 5.61
C LEU A 345 22.61 -9.15 5.10
N GLY A 346 22.15 -9.34 3.86
CA GLY A 346 21.67 -10.63 3.37
C GLY A 346 20.22 -10.89 3.80
N GLY A 347 19.59 -11.90 3.20
CA GLY A 347 18.16 -12.18 3.39
C GLY A 347 17.56 -12.81 2.14
N TYR A 348 16.39 -12.30 1.73
CA TYR A 348 15.71 -12.73 0.51
C TYR A 348 15.55 -11.56 -0.45
N VAL A 349 15.79 -11.83 -1.73
CA VAL A 349 15.59 -10.88 -2.84
C VAL A 349 14.60 -11.51 -3.82
N GLY A 350 13.59 -10.77 -4.24
CA GLY A 350 12.52 -11.34 -5.03
C GLY A 350 11.38 -10.38 -5.27
N TYR A 351 10.22 -10.96 -5.60
CA TYR A 351 9.01 -10.20 -5.86
C TYR A 351 7.77 -10.81 -5.22
N PHE A 352 6.81 -9.93 -4.96
CA PHE A 352 5.41 -10.22 -4.69
C PHE A 352 4.59 -9.81 -5.91
N GLY A 353 3.94 -10.76 -6.60
CA GLY A 353 3.00 -10.49 -7.69
C GLY A 353 1.68 -9.93 -7.18
N TYR A 354 0.98 -9.15 -8.00
CA TYR A 354 -0.23 -8.43 -7.63
C TYR A 354 -1.35 -9.34 -7.09
N GLU A 355 -1.46 -10.55 -7.62
CA GLU A 355 -2.48 -11.54 -7.29
C GLU A 355 -2.38 -12.05 -5.85
N LEU A 356 -1.22 -11.87 -5.19
CA LEU A 356 -1.09 -12.03 -3.73
C LEU A 356 -2.02 -11.12 -2.93
N LYS A 357 -2.70 -10.15 -3.58
CA LYS A 357 -3.84 -9.43 -2.99
C LYS A 357 -4.85 -10.37 -2.35
N ALA A 358 -5.03 -11.58 -2.88
CA ALA A 358 -5.96 -12.57 -2.34
C ALA A 358 -5.58 -13.00 -0.91
N ASP A 359 -4.29 -13.11 -0.62
CA ASP A 359 -3.78 -13.39 0.73
C ASP A 359 -3.76 -12.14 1.63
N CYS A 360 -4.03 -10.96 1.04
CA CYS A 360 -4.03 -9.65 1.72
C CYS A 360 -5.45 -9.04 1.87
N GLY A 361 -6.50 -9.83 1.65
CA GLY A 361 -7.90 -9.43 1.84
C GLY A 361 -8.68 -9.09 0.56
N GLY A 362 -8.06 -9.25 -0.61
CA GLY A 362 -8.73 -9.26 -1.92
C GLY A 362 -9.20 -10.65 -2.35
N THR A 363 -9.57 -10.78 -3.63
CA THR A 363 -10.03 -12.04 -4.25
C THR A 363 -9.12 -12.45 -5.40
N ALA A 364 -8.94 -13.77 -5.58
CA ALA A 364 -8.22 -14.34 -6.73
C ALA A 364 -9.20 -14.60 -7.89
N VAL A 365 -9.49 -13.58 -8.70
CA VAL A 365 -10.37 -13.71 -9.89
C VAL A 365 -9.60 -14.18 -11.12
N HIS A 366 -8.38 -13.65 -11.28
CA HIS A 366 -7.51 -13.96 -12.40
C HIS A 366 -6.27 -14.73 -11.93
N ARG A 367 -5.68 -15.54 -12.82
CA ARG A 367 -4.44 -16.30 -12.53
C ARG A 367 -3.34 -15.94 -13.52
N ALA A 368 -2.17 -15.55 -13.02
CA ALA A 368 -1.02 -15.23 -13.85
C ALA A 368 -0.31 -16.50 -14.35
N ALA A 369 0.35 -16.41 -15.52
CA ALA A 369 1.23 -17.47 -16.00
C ALA A 369 2.48 -17.59 -15.09
N THR A 370 3.08 -16.46 -14.73
CA THR A 370 4.19 -16.38 -13.78
C THR A 370 3.77 -16.84 -12.38
N PRO A 371 4.67 -17.41 -11.56
CA PRO A 371 4.41 -17.60 -10.14
C PRO A 371 4.06 -16.28 -9.45
N ASP A 372 3.20 -16.33 -8.42
CA ASP A 372 2.75 -15.14 -7.70
C ASP A 372 3.82 -14.62 -6.72
N ALA A 373 4.81 -15.43 -6.37
CA ALA A 373 6.02 -14.96 -5.71
C ALA A 373 7.22 -15.85 -6.05
N VAL A 374 8.39 -15.24 -6.21
CA VAL A 374 9.68 -15.95 -6.23
C VAL A 374 10.69 -15.17 -5.40
N TRP A 375 11.34 -15.83 -4.45
CA TRP A 375 12.31 -15.25 -3.52
C TRP A 375 13.58 -16.07 -3.43
N LEU A 376 14.70 -15.43 -3.72
CA LEU A 376 16.05 -15.99 -3.70
C LEU A 376 16.66 -15.72 -2.33
N ARG A 377 17.14 -16.75 -1.64
CA ARG A 377 18.01 -16.52 -0.47
C ARG A 377 19.36 -15.99 -0.94
N CYS A 378 19.76 -14.86 -0.37
CA CYS A 378 21.01 -14.18 -0.64
C CYS A 378 21.84 -14.08 0.65
N ASP A 379 22.87 -14.93 0.71
CA ASP A 379 23.86 -14.93 1.79
C ASP A 379 25.20 -14.33 1.34
N ARG A 380 25.38 -14.11 0.03
CA ARG A 380 26.60 -13.55 -0.57
C ARG A 380 26.22 -12.52 -1.62
N PHE A 381 26.79 -11.34 -1.53
CA PHE A 381 26.47 -10.25 -2.46
C PHE A 381 27.57 -9.20 -2.56
N ILE A 382 27.50 -8.44 -3.65
CA ILE A 382 28.26 -7.22 -3.88
C ILE A 382 27.33 -6.04 -3.58
N ALA A 383 27.77 -5.10 -2.75
CA ALA A 383 27.12 -3.81 -2.58
C ALA A 383 28.04 -2.69 -3.07
N VAL A 384 27.56 -1.86 -3.98
CA VAL A 384 28.28 -0.71 -4.52
C VAL A 384 27.70 0.55 -3.92
N ASP A 385 28.52 1.32 -3.22
CA ASP A 385 28.19 2.63 -2.68
C ASP A 385 28.64 3.71 -3.67
N HIS A 386 27.70 4.23 -4.44
CA HIS A 386 27.97 5.23 -5.48
C HIS A 386 28.36 6.59 -4.88
N ALA A 387 27.95 6.87 -3.63
CA ALA A 387 28.23 8.14 -2.99
C ALA A 387 29.60 8.15 -2.29
N ALA A 388 29.98 7.04 -1.64
CA ALA A 388 31.26 6.92 -0.97
C ALA A 388 32.39 6.39 -1.87
N ASP A 389 32.10 6.07 -3.13
CA ASP A 389 33.01 5.44 -4.09
C ASP A 389 33.65 4.16 -3.51
N ARG A 390 32.80 3.22 -3.05
CA ARG A 390 33.25 1.98 -2.40
C ARG A 390 32.48 0.78 -2.89
N THR A 391 33.11 -0.39 -2.81
CA THR A 391 32.44 -1.68 -3.03
C THR A 391 32.65 -2.58 -1.82
N TYR A 392 31.56 -3.19 -1.37
CA TYR A 392 31.51 -4.09 -0.23
C TYR A 392 31.18 -5.49 -0.73
N LEU A 393 32.02 -6.45 -0.40
CA LEU A 393 31.76 -7.87 -0.62
C LEU A 393 31.28 -8.43 0.71
N VAL A 394 30.11 -9.03 0.74
CA VAL A 394 29.48 -9.48 1.98
C VAL A 394 29.17 -10.97 1.90
N ALA A 395 29.51 -11.70 2.96
CA ALA A 395 29.21 -13.12 3.13
C ALA A 395 28.66 -13.38 4.53
N VAL A 396 27.41 -13.85 4.61
CA VAL A 396 26.77 -14.33 5.84
C VAL A 396 27.40 -15.68 6.24
N ASP A 397 27.65 -15.85 7.53
CA ASP A 397 28.39 -16.96 8.16
C ASP A 397 29.86 -17.12 7.72
N GLY A 398 30.36 -16.16 6.93
CA GLY A 398 31.77 -16.06 6.53
C GLY A 398 32.18 -17.04 5.43
N ASP A 399 32.68 -16.50 4.32
CA ASP A 399 33.37 -17.27 3.28
C ASP A 399 34.53 -16.44 2.71
N GLU A 400 35.71 -16.58 3.33
CA GLU A 400 36.91 -15.85 2.90
C GLU A 400 37.36 -16.24 1.49
N ALA A 401 37.17 -17.49 1.08
CA ALA A 401 37.55 -17.97 -0.24
C ALA A 401 36.68 -17.30 -1.32
N TRP A 402 35.38 -17.17 -1.08
CA TRP A 402 34.48 -16.42 -1.95
C TRP A 402 34.83 -14.93 -1.97
N LEU A 403 35.10 -14.30 -0.81
CA LEU A 403 35.51 -12.89 -0.74
C LEU A 403 36.81 -12.63 -1.53
N ASP A 404 37.80 -13.52 -1.42
CA ASP A 404 39.05 -13.46 -2.17
C ASP A 404 38.83 -13.61 -3.68
N ALA A 405 38.06 -14.62 -4.08
CA ALA A 405 37.77 -14.88 -5.48
C ALA A 405 37.00 -13.72 -6.12
N MET A 406 35.98 -13.21 -5.44
CA MET A 406 35.18 -12.10 -5.91
C MET A 406 35.99 -10.81 -5.99
N ALA A 407 36.82 -10.50 -4.98
CA ALA A 407 37.71 -9.34 -5.03
C ALA A 407 38.67 -9.41 -6.23
N ARG A 408 39.21 -10.59 -6.55
CA ARG A 408 40.06 -10.79 -7.73
C ARG A 408 39.29 -10.57 -9.03
N SER A 409 38.09 -11.13 -9.18
CA SER A 409 37.26 -10.97 -10.38
C SER A 409 36.87 -9.51 -10.64
N LEU A 410 36.64 -8.74 -9.58
CA LEU A 410 36.29 -7.32 -9.69
C LEU A 410 37.53 -6.41 -9.84
N SER A 411 38.71 -6.89 -9.47
CA SER A 411 39.96 -6.15 -9.62
C SER A 411 40.33 -6.04 -11.09
N GLY A 412 40.41 -4.82 -11.61
CA GLY A 412 40.74 -4.58 -13.01
C GLY A 412 39.56 -4.53 -13.97
N LEU A 413 38.32 -4.68 -13.48
CA LEU A 413 37.14 -4.37 -14.30
C LEU A 413 37.23 -2.95 -14.85
N ARG A 414 36.97 -2.83 -16.14
CA ARG A 414 36.81 -1.57 -16.86
C ARG A 414 35.34 -1.40 -17.18
N SER A 415 34.86 -0.16 -17.14
CA SER A 415 33.52 0.14 -17.64
C SER A 415 33.39 -0.35 -19.07
N PRO A 416 32.28 -1.02 -19.43
CA PRO A 416 32.06 -1.48 -20.79
C PRO A 416 32.04 -0.28 -21.74
N SER A 417 32.49 -0.46 -22.99
CA SER A 417 32.28 0.56 -24.01
C SER A 417 30.78 0.82 -24.18
N ALA A 418 30.38 2.09 -24.28
CA ALA A 418 28.97 2.46 -24.40
C ALA A 418 28.30 1.71 -25.57
N LEU A 419 27.32 0.85 -25.27
CA LEU A 419 26.40 0.35 -26.28
C LEU A 419 25.67 1.56 -26.90
N GLN A 420 25.62 1.63 -28.23
CA GLN A 420 24.88 2.68 -28.91
C GLN A 420 23.39 2.57 -28.54
N GLN A 421 22.74 3.70 -28.22
CA GLN A 421 21.29 3.77 -28.09
C GLN A 421 20.68 3.59 -29.48
N THR A 422 20.12 2.42 -29.77
CA THR A 422 19.62 2.09 -31.12
C THR A 422 18.17 1.59 -31.17
N GLY A 423 17.38 1.80 -30.11
CA GLY A 423 15.94 1.49 -30.15
C GLY A 423 15.15 2.65 -30.77
N ARG A 424 14.50 2.44 -31.93
CA ARG A 424 13.50 3.38 -32.48
C ARG A 424 12.20 3.42 -31.65
N GLY A 425 12.06 2.51 -30.69
CA GLY A 425 10.86 2.29 -29.90
C GLY A 425 9.82 1.49 -30.66
N VAL A 426 9.23 0.50 -29.99
CA VAL A 426 8.09 -0.27 -30.50
C VAL A 426 6.81 0.43 -30.10
N ASP A 427 5.89 0.62 -31.05
CA ASP A 427 4.53 1.06 -30.75
C ASP A 427 3.80 -0.04 -29.97
N PRO A 428 3.34 0.20 -28.73
CA PRO A 428 2.61 -0.79 -27.95
C PRO A 428 1.26 -1.17 -28.55
N THR A 429 0.63 -0.30 -29.34
CA THR A 429 -0.79 -0.39 -29.74
C THR A 429 -1.19 -1.76 -30.32
N PRO A 430 -0.43 -2.36 -31.27
CA PRO A 430 -0.79 -3.65 -31.86
C PRO A 430 -0.71 -4.85 -30.90
N PHE A 431 -0.07 -4.66 -29.74
CA PHE A 431 0.25 -5.72 -28.79
C PHE A 431 -0.58 -5.65 -27.51
N LEU A 432 -1.46 -4.64 -27.38
CA LEU A 432 -2.31 -4.45 -26.21
C LEU A 432 -3.40 -5.52 -26.13
N GLU A 433 -3.68 -5.98 -24.91
CA GLU A 433 -4.80 -6.89 -24.62
C GLU A 433 -6.17 -6.22 -24.74
N ARG A 434 -6.23 -4.88 -24.58
CA ARG A 434 -7.45 -4.09 -24.73
C ARG A 434 -7.31 -3.16 -25.93
N SER A 435 -8.32 -3.16 -26.78
CA SER A 435 -8.41 -2.21 -27.88
C SER A 435 -8.57 -0.77 -27.35
N PRO A 436 -8.30 0.27 -28.17
CA PRO A 436 -8.53 1.65 -27.77
C PRO A 436 -9.96 1.90 -27.29
N ASP A 437 -10.96 1.41 -28.03
CA ASP A 437 -12.38 1.60 -27.73
C ASP A 437 -12.79 0.89 -26.44
N ASP A 438 -12.27 -0.32 -26.23
CA ASP A 438 -12.49 -1.10 -25.02
C ASP A 438 -11.92 -0.41 -23.77
N TYR A 439 -10.68 0.08 -23.85
CA TYR A 439 -10.05 0.75 -22.71
C TYR A 439 -10.77 2.06 -22.38
N VAL A 440 -11.17 2.83 -23.39
CA VAL A 440 -12.00 4.03 -23.22
C VAL A 440 -13.35 3.69 -22.58
N ALA A 441 -13.97 2.58 -22.97
CA ALA A 441 -15.21 2.11 -22.35
C ALA A 441 -15.02 1.69 -20.89
N ASP A 442 -13.92 1.03 -20.56
CA ASP A 442 -13.57 0.66 -19.18
C ASP A 442 -13.34 1.91 -18.31
N VAL A 443 -12.66 2.94 -18.84
CA VAL A 443 -12.51 4.22 -18.11
C VAL A 443 -13.86 4.89 -17.86
N LYS A 444 -14.79 4.84 -18.82
CA LYS A 444 -16.16 5.35 -18.62
C LYS A 444 -16.89 4.58 -17.51
N ARG A 445 -16.75 3.25 -17.46
CA ARG A 445 -17.30 2.44 -16.36
C ARG A 445 -16.65 2.78 -15.01
N CYS A 446 -15.35 3.03 -14.96
CA CYS A 446 -14.71 3.55 -13.75
C CYS A 446 -15.36 4.85 -13.28
N LEU A 447 -15.59 5.82 -14.19
CA LEU A 447 -16.25 7.09 -13.86
C LEU A 447 -17.69 6.88 -13.34
N GLU A 448 -18.43 5.91 -13.88
CA GLU A 448 -19.76 5.54 -13.38
C GLU A 448 -19.70 4.99 -11.95
N GLU A 449 -18.75 4.11 -11.64
CA GLU A 449 -18.53 3.54 -10.30
C GLU A 449 -18.13 4.65 -9.30
N LEU A 450 -17.25 5.57 -9.70
CA LEU A 450 -16.88 6.75 -8.90
C LEU A 450 -18.09 7.65 -8.62
N ALA A 451 -18.90 7.94 -9.64
CA ALA A 451 -20.10 8.76 -9.49
C ALA A 451 -21.19 8.08 -8.64
N ALA A 452 -21.25 6.75 -8.65
CA ALA A 452 -22.14 5.96 -7.80
C ALA A 452 -21.68 5.90 -6.33
N GLY A 453 -20.43 6.28 -6.04
CA GLY A 453 -19.85 6.27 -4.70
C GLY A 453 -19.20 4.94 -4.33
N GLU A 454 -18.92 4.07 -5.30
CA GLU A 454 -18.29 2.77 -5.05
C GLU A 454 -16.78 2.88 -4.79
N SER A 455 -16.16 3.93 -5.29
CA SER A 455 -14.74 4.23 -5.09
C SER A 455 -14.49 5.74 -5.21
N TYR A 456 -13.28 6.17 -4.86
CA TYR A 456 -12.75 7.54 -4.96
C TYR A 456 -11.70 7.67 -6.07
N GLU A 457 -10.93 6.61 -6.29
CA GLU A 457 -9.90 6.50 -7.32
C GLU A 457 -9.80 5.03 -7.75
N ILE A 458 -9.71 4.76 -9.05
CA ILE A 458 -9.55 3.41 -9.61
C ILE A 458 -8.34 3.36 -10.52
N CYS A 459 -7.30 2.60 -10.18
CA CYS A 459 -6.14 2.41 -11.04
C CYS A 459 -6.42 1.30 -12.08
N LEU A 460 -6.94 1.70 -13.25
CA LEU A 460 -7.23 0.79 -14.36
C LEU A 460 -5.97 0.53 -15.20
N THR A 461 -5.69 -0.74 -15.50
CA THR A 461 -4.51 -1.13 -16.26
C THR A 461 -4.83 -2.09 -17.40
N THR A 462 -3.89 -2.22 -18.33
CA THR A 462 -3.86 -3.26 -19.36
C THR A 462 -2.41 -3.69 -19.59
N ARG A 463 -2.18 -4.63 -20.51
CA ARG A 463 -0.85 -5.12 -20.85
C ARG A 463 -0.62 -5.18 -22.34
N ALA A 464 0.63 -4.95 -22.73
CA ALA A 464 1.16 -5.34 -24.03
C ALA A 464 1.84 -6.71 -23.92
N ARG A 465 1.67 -7.57 -24.93
CA ARG A 465 2.34 -8.88 -25.06
C ARG A 465 3.10 -9.01 -26.36
N LEU A 466 4.38 -9.32 -26.26
CA LEU A 466 5.27 -9.46 -27.40
C LEU A 466 6.15 -10.72 -27.24
N PRO A 467 6.77 -11.22 -28.33
CA PRO A 467 7.84 -12.21 -28.21
C PRO A 467 8.97 -11.69 -27.32
N ALA A 468 9.56 -12.56 -26.49
CA ALA A 468 10.69 -12.19 -25.66
C ALA A 468 11.90 -11.74 -26.50
N PRO A 469 12.69 -10.77 -26.03
CA PRO A 469 13.94 -10.39 -26.69
C PRO A 469 14.91 -11.57 -26.73
N GLY A 470 15.69 -11.68 -27.81
CA GLY A 470 16.69 -12.74 -27.95
C GLY A 470 17.78 -12.71 -26.87
N ASP A 471 18.19 -11.51 -26.44
CA ASP A 471 19.06 -11.31 -25.28
C ASP A 471 18.39 -10.37 -24.26
N GLY A 472 17.87 -10.98 -23.19
CA GLY A 472 17.21 -10.27 -22.09
C GLY A 472 18.14 -9.38 -21.28
N THR A 473 19.43 -9.73 -21.15
CA THR A 473 20.40 -8.90 -20.43
C THR A 473 20.71 -7.65 -21.24
N ALA A 474 20.99 -7.79 -22.54
CA ALA A 474 21.18 -6.65 -23.43
C ALA A 474 19.94 -5.73 -23.47
N PHE A 475 18.74 -6.31 -23.48
CA PHE A 475 17.48 -5.58 -23.34
C PHE A 475 17.44 -4.74 -22.05
N TYR A 476 17.74 -5.33 -20.89
CA TYR A 476 17.79 -4.59 -19.63
C TYR A 476 18.81 -3.45 -19.65
N LEU A 477 20.00 -3.67 -20.20
CA LEU A 477 21.03 -2.63 -20.29
C LEU A 477 20.60 -1.45 -21.16
N ARG A 478 19.79 -1.68 -22.20
CA ARG A 478 19.16 -0.58 -22.97
C ARG A 478 18.08 0.12 -22.14
N LEU A 479 17.22 -0.64 -21.45
CA LEU A 479 16.19 -0.09 -20.56
C LEU A 479 16.78 0.83 -19.48
N ARG A 480 17.81 0.34 -18.80
CA ARG A 480 18.55 1.04 -17.74
C ARG A 480 19.10 2.39 -18.20
N ARG A 481 19.65 2.46 -19.42
CA ARG A 481 20.19 3.71 -19.98
C ARG A 481 19.10 4.67 -20.46
N ALA A 482 18.02 4.14 -21.04
CA ALA A 482 16.91 4.94 -21.55
C ALA A 482 16.05 5.52 -20.43
N ASN A 483 15.92 4.80 -19.31
CA ASN A 483 15.06 5.13 -18.19
C ASN A 483 15.76 4.89 -16.85
N PRO A 484 16.79 5.68 -16.51
CA PRO A 484 17.43 5.57 -15.21
C PRO A 484 16.40 5.85 -14.11
N ALA A 485 16.37 4.99 -13.10
CA ALA A 485 15.41 5.00 -12.01
C ALA A 485 16.08 4.70 -10.65
N PRO A 486 15.54 5.27 -9.55
CA PRO A 486 16.06 5.04 -8.20
C PRO A 486 15.88 3.60 -7.70
N TYR A 487 14.89 2.87 -8.24
CA TYR A 487 14.61 1.48 -7.88
C TYR A 487 14.56 0.57 -9.12
N ALA A 488 15.55 0.74 -10.03
CA ALA A 488 15.69 -0.16 -11.15
C ALA A 488 16.10 -1.56 -10.66
N ALA A 489 15.76 -2.60 -11.41
CA ALA A 489 16.19 -3.95 -11.07
C ALA A 489 16.24 -4.89 -12.28
N LEU A 490 17.20 -5.80 -12.26
CA LEU A 490 17.22 -7.01 -13.08
C LEU A 490 17.11 -8.21 -12.15
N LEU A 491 16.13 -9.08 -12.37
CA LEU A 491 15.93 -10.30 -11.61
C LEU A 491 15.76 -11.47 -12.55
N HIS A 492 16.66 -12.43 -12.50
CA HIS A 492 16.50 -13.76 -13.08
C HIS A 492 16.01 -14.71 -11.98
N ALA A 493 14.85 -15.32 -12.20
CA ALA A 493 14.13 -16.17 -11.26
C ALA A 493 13.68 -17.46 -11.96
N GLY A 494 14.64 -18.18 -12.55
CA GLY A 494 14.39 -19.37 -13.35
C GLY A 494 13.73 -19.00 -14.68
N GLU A 495 12.52 -19.51 -14.90
CA GLU A 495 11.73 -19.27 -16.12
C GLU A 495 11.15 -17.84 -16.20
N THR A 496 11.26 -17.06 -15.12
CA THR A 496 10.81 -15.66 -15.09
C THR A 496 12.00 -14.71 -15.01
N ALA A 497 12.01 -13.67 -15.85
CA ALA A 497 12.95 -12.57 -15.73
C ALA A 497 12.19 -11.24 -15.62
N VAL A 498 12.63 -10.36 -14.71
CA VAL A 498 12.01 -9.05 -14.46
C VAL A 498 13.02 -7.94 -14.75
N TYR A 499 12.65 -7.02 -15.63
CA TYR A 499 13.44 -5.89 -16.07
C TYR A 499 12.73 -4.59 -15.67
N SER A 500 13.06 -4.07 -14.48
CA SER A 500 12.37 -2.95 -13.85
C SER A 500 13.15 -1.65 -13.98
N ALA A 501 12.43 -0.56 -14.29
CA ALA A 501 12.89 0.83 -14.19
C ALA A 501 11.93 1.63 -13.27
N SER A 502 11.62 1.08 -12.10
CA SER A 502 10.63 1.65 -11.20
C SER A 502 11.10 2.96 -10.53
N PRO A 503 10.29 4.04 -10.60
CA PRO A 503 10.57 5.28 -9.89
C PRO A 503 10.03 5.28 -8.45
N GLU A 504 9.16 4.34 -8.08
CA GLU A 504 8.32 4.45 -6.88
C GLU A 504 8.68 3.40 -5.83
N ARG A 505 8.93 3.87 -4.60
CA ARG A 505 9.09 2.99 -3.44
C ARG A 505 7.71 2.58 -2.94
N PHE A 506 7.47 1.28 -2.87
CA PHE A 506 6.30 0.73 -2.20
C PHE A 506 6.43 0.93 -0.69
N LEU A 507 7.47 0.34 -0.09
CA LEU A 507 7.63 0.32 1.37
C LEU A 507 9.09 0.06 1.76
N ARG A 508 9.59 0.80 2.74
CA ARG A 508 10.88 0.55 3.40
C ARG A 508 10.66 0.36 4.89
N VAL A 509 11.30 -0.65 5.48
CA VAL A 509 11.39 -0.86 6.93
C VAL A 509 12.85 -0.73 7.35
N THR A 510 13.08 0.19 8.27
CA THR A 510 14.42 0.51 8.80
C THR A 510 14.76 -0.32 10.05
N PRO A 511 16.04 -0.41 10.45
CA PRO A 511 16.45 -1.17 11.63
C PRO A 511 15.84 -0.68 12.94
N ASP A 512 15.57 0.62 13.05
CA ASP A 512 14.84 1.23 14.16
C ASP A 512 13.33 1.20 13.93
N GLY A 513 12.84 0.28 13.07
CA GLY A 513 11.44 -0.06 12.86
C GLY A 513 10.54 1.10 12.41
N TRP A 514 11.09 2.12 11.72
CA TRP A 514 10.27 3.00 10.91
C TRP A 514 9.88 2.32 9.61
N VAL A 515 8.60 2.37 9.30
CA VAL A 515 8.03 2.01 8.01
C VAL A 515 7.76 3.28 7.23
N GLU A 516 8.22 3.36 5.97
CA GLU A 516 8.06 4.52 5.11
C GLU A 516 7.52 4.12 3.73
N SER A 517 6.58 4.89 3.20
CA SER A 517 6.13 4.82 1.80
C SER A 517 6.22 6.19 1.14
N ARG A 518 6.51 6.21 -0.18
CA ARG A 518 6.71 7.43 -0.98
C ARG A 518 5.93 7.37 -2.29
N PRO A 519 4.60 7.54 -2.26
CA PRO A 519 3.80 7.57 -3.47
C PRO A 519 4.20 8.74 -4.37
N ILE A 520 4.10 8.52 -5.68
CA ILE A 520 4.34 9.54 -6.69
C ILE A 520 3.05 9.73 -7.50
N LYS A 521 2.55 10.96 -7.55
CA LYS A 521 1.37 11.32 -8.37
C LYS A 521 1.59 12.70 -8.97
N GLY A 522 1.64 12.75 -10.31
CA GLY A 522 1.99 13.95 -11.06
C GLY A 522 3.46 13.96 -11.49
N THR A 523 3.70 14.30 -12.75
CA THR A 523 5.05 14.41 -13.34
C THR A 523 5.07 15.53 -14.36
N ALA A 524 6.10 16.37 -14.33
CA ALA A 524 6.33 17.42 -15.33
C ALA A 524 7.72 17.24 -15.97
N PRO A 525 7.91 17.53 -17.26
CA PRO A 525 9.22 17.45 -17.89
C PRO A 525 10.18 18.53 -17.33
N ARG A 526 11.48 18.25 -17.35
CA ARG A 526 12.51 19.28 -17.14
C ARG A 526 12.61 20.17 -18.37
N HIS A 527 13.02 21.42 -18.16
CA HIS A 527 13.33 22.37 -19.21
C HIS A 527 14.72 22.98 -19.02
N ASP A 528 15.45 23.20 -20.11
CA ASP A 528 16.78 23.81 -20.07
C ASP A 528 16.73 25.29 -19.63
N ASP A 529 15.62 25.98 -19.92
CA ASP A 529 15.35 27.32 -19.43
C ASP A 529 14.92 27.27 -17.96
N PRO A 530 15.72 27.83 -17.02
CA PRO A 530 15.43 27.77 -15.58
C PRO A 530 14.09 28.40 -15.18
N VAL A 531 13.63 29.43 -15.89
CA VAL A 531 12.35 30.09 -15.57
C VAL A 531 11.18 29.20 -15.98
N ARG A 532 11.27 28.60 -17.16
CA ARG A 532 10.28 27.63 -17.63
C ARG A 532 10.27 26.36 -16.77
N ASP A 533 11.45 25.88 -16.36
CA ASP A 533 11.61 24.72 -15.48
C ASP A 533 10.96 24.97 -14.11
N ALA A 534 11.23 26.12 -13.49
CA ALA A 534 10.61 26.51 -12.23
C ALA A 534 9.08 26.65 -12.35
N ARG A 535 8.57 27.23 -13.44
CA ARG A 535 7.13 27.32 -13.69
C ARG A 535 6.48 25.94 -13.85
N ALA A 536 7.11 25.02 -14.57
CA ALA A 536 6.61 23.65 -14.73
C ALA A 536 6.57 22.91 -13.37
N ARG A 537 7.61 23.08 -12.55
CA ARG A 537 7.68 22.55 -11.19
C ARG A 537 6.56 23.10 -10.30
N ASP A 538 6.39 24.42 -10.28
CA ASP A 538 5.43 25.09 -9.40
C ASP A 538 3.97 24.83 -9.84
N ALA A 539 3.72 24.74 -11.15
CA ALA A 539 2.43 24.37 -11.71
C ALA A 539 1.99 22.96 -11.28
N LEU A 540 2.92 22.01 -11.19
CA LEU A 540 2.63 20.65 -10.73
C LEU A 540 2.06 20.63 -9.31
N ARG A 541 2.55 21.52 -8.43
CA ARG A 541 2.09 21.63 -7.04
C ARG A 541 0.74 22.35 -6.92
N GLY A 542 0.46 23.26 -7.85
CA GLY A 542 -0.76 24.07 -7.87
C GLY A 542 -1.98 23.38 -8.50
N ASP A 543 -1.77 22.28 -9.22
CA ASP A 543 -2.85 21.59 -9.94
C ASP A 543 -3.87 20.93 -8.98
N PRO A 544 -5.15 21.35 -9.01
CA PRO A 544 -6.17 20.83 -8.10
C PRO A 544 -6.45 19.33 -8.27
N LYS A 545 -6.37 18.79 -9.50
CA LYS A 545 -6.58 17.37 -9.79
C LYS A 545 -5.48 16.52 -9.14
N THR A 546 -4.22 16.86 -9.43
CA THR A 546 -3.03 16.19 -8.89
C THR A 546 -3.00 16.24 -7.36
N ARG A 547 -3.46 17.36 -6.76
CA ARG A 547 -3.58 17.50 -5.31
C ARG A 547 -4.63 16.57 -4.71
N ALA A 548 -5.81 16.45 -5.33
CA ALA A 548 -6.87 15.56 -4.88
C ALA A 548 -6.43 14.09 -4.95
N GLU A 549 -5.82 13.67 -6.05
CA GLU A 549 -5.22 12.34 -6.24
C GLU A 549 -4.19 12.00 -5.16
N ASN A 550 -3.23 12.91 -4.94
CA ASN A 550 -2.24 12.71 -3.89
C ASN A 550 -2.88 12.60 -2.51
N LEU A 551 -3.86 13.44 -2.20
CA LEU A 551 -4.51 13.44 -0.89
C LEU A 551 -5.23 12.11 -0.62
N MET A 552 -5.93 11.57 -1.62
CA MET A 552 -6.55 10.23 -1.55
C MET A 552 -5.52 9.14 -1.24
N ILE A 553 -4.40 9.12 -1.99
CA ILE A 553 -3.35 8.12 -1.78
C ILE A 553 -2.62 8.31 -0.44
N VAL A 554 -2.39 9.55 0.00
CA VAL A 554 -1.76 9.81 1.30
C VAL A 554 -2.64 9.28 2.43
N ASP A 555 -3.94 9.56 2.41
CA ASP A 555 -4.85 9.05 3.44
C ASP A 555 -4.99 7.51 3.39
N LEU A 556 -5.01 6.92 2.19
CA LEU A 556 -4.97 5.46 2.00
C LEU A 556 -3.72 4.84 2.66
N LEU A 557 -2.53 5.39 2.40
CA LEU A 557 -1.28 4.85 2.93
C LEU A 557 -1.14 5.09 4.43
N ARG A 558 -1.65 6.22 4.95
CA ARG A 558 -1.75 6.43 6.41
C ARG A 558 -2.62 5.38 7.08
N ASN A 559 -3.73 5.00 6.44
CA ASN A 559 -4.59 3.92 6.92
C ASN A 559 -3.87 2.57 6.89
N ASP A 560 -3.21 2.23 5.78
CA ASP A 560 -2.46 0.99 5.65
C ASP A 560 -1.38 0.88 6.75
N LEU A 561 -0.57 1.93 6.94
CA LEU A 561 0.42 1.97 8.04
C LEU A 561 -0.26 1.95 9.40
N GLY A 562 -1.41 2.59 9.56
CA GLY A 562 -2.17 2.64 10.80
C GLY A 562 -2.62 1.27 11.31
N ARG A 563 -2.70 0.26 10.43
CA ARG A 563 -3.02 -1.14 10.80
C ARG A 563 -1.89 -1.85 11.53
N VAL A 564 -0.65 -1.41 11.33
CA VAL A 564 0.57 -2.10 11.80
C VAL A 564 1.48 -1.24 12.67
N CYS A 565 1.34 0.08 12.61
CA CYS A 565 2.15 1.03 13.37
C CYS A 565 1.53 1.39 14.73
N GLU A 566 2.37 1.83 15.65
CA GLU A 566 1.98 2.34 16.96
C GLU A 566 1.02 3.52 16.83
N ILE A 567 -0.03 3.56 17.67
CA ILE A 567 -0.93 4.70 17.75
C ILE A 567 -0.14 5.97 18.00
N GLY A 568 -0.40 7.00 17.20
CA GLY A 568 0.33 8.26 17.36
C GLY A 568 1.55 8.41 16.44
N SER A 569 2.11 7.31 15.95
CA SER A 569 3.38 7.35 15.20
C SER A 569 3.23 7.64 13.71
N VAL A 570 2.03 7.44 13.13
CA VAL A 570 1.80 7.67 11.69
C VAL A 570 1.74 9.17 11.40
N GLU A 571 2.65 9.63 10.55
CA GLU A 571 2.83 11.02 10.16
C GLU A 571 3.15 11.20 8.68
N VAL A 572 2.91 12.42 8.18
CA VAL A 572 3.20 12.84 6.81
C VAL A 572 4.25 13.96 6.87
N PRO A 573 5.55 13.65 7.09
CA PRO A 573 6.58 14.66 7.29
C PRO A 573 6.78 15.58 6.08
N ALA A 574 6.43 15.12 4.89
CA ALA A 574 6.47 15.94 3.68
C ALA A 574 5.24 15.63 2.81
N PHE A 575 4.44 16.66 2.52
CA PHE A 575 3.18 16.56 1.78
C PHE A 575 3.25 17.45 0.54
N LEU A 576 3.03 16.86 -0.64
CA LEU A 576 3.00 17.56 -1.94
C LEU A 576 4.25 18.41 -2.18
N TYR A 577 5.43 17.81 -2.03
CA TYR A 577 6.69 18.46 -2.38
C TYR A 577 7.20 17.95 -3.72
N THR A 578 7.89 18.83 -4.46
CA THR A 578 8.42 18.46 -5.77
C THR A 578 9.88 18.07 -5.65
N GLU A 579 10.23 16.89 -6.15
CA GLU A 579 11.62 16.45 -6.32
C GLU A 579 11.99 16.54 -7.80
N SER A 580 13.14 17.14 -8.09
CA SER A 580 13.63 17.37 -9.44
C SER A 580 14.72 16.36 -9.77
N TYR A 581 14.44 15.50 -10.76
CA TYR A 581 15.38 14.54 -11.34
C TYR A 581 15.95 15.08 -12.66
N ALA A 582 16.90 14.37 -13.26
CA ALA A 582 17.58 14.81 -14.47
C ALA A 582 16.63 15.15 -15.63
N THR A 583 15.54 14.40 -15.80
CA THR A 583 14.61 14.52 -16.93
C THR A 583 13.21 14.94 -16.56
N VAL A 584 12.81 14.79 -15.29
CA VAL A 584 11.45 15.12 -14.81
C VAL A 584 11.43 15.76 -13.43
N HIS A 585 10.38 16.54 -13.15
CA HIS A 585 9.91 16.88 -11.80
C HIS A 585 8.84 15.88 -11.38
N GLN A 586 8.86 15.44 -10.12
CA GLN A 586 7.87 14.52 -9.55
C GLN A 586 7.28 15.11 -8.27
N LEU A 587 5.96 14.99 -8.11
CA LEU A 587 5.30 15.38 -6.87
C LEU A 587 5.19 14.17 -5.96
N ILE A 588 5.77 14.30 -4.76
CA ILE A 588 5.98 13.23 -3.80
C ILE A 588 5.33 13.61 -2.48
N SER A 589 4.80 12.60 -1.80
CA SER A 589 4.50 12.68 -0.37
C SER A 589 5.25 11.58 0.36
N THR A 590 5.62 11.83 1.61
CA THR A 590 6.28 10.83 2.46
C THR A 590 5.36 10.54 3.62
N ILE A 591 5.02 9.27 3.80
CA ILE A 591 4.21 8.78 4.91
C ILE A 591 5.07 7.80 5.68
N ARG A 592 5.17 7.98 7.00
CA ARG A 592 5.91 7.05 7.85
C ARG A 592 5.21 6.78 9.18
N GLY A 593 5.51 5.64 9.77
CA GLY A 593 5.03 5.25 11.10
C GLY A 593 6.02 4.31 11.79
N ARG A 594 5.91 4.20 13.12
CA ARG A 594 6.73 3.29 13.91
C ARG A 594 6.03 1.94 13.98
N LEU A 595 6.64 0.89 13.42
CA LEU A 595 6.11 -0.46 13.46
C LEU A 595 5.94 -0.91 14.92
N ARG A 596 4.79 -1.53 15.26
CA ARG A 596 4.59 -2.08 16.60
C ARG A 596 5.59 -3.20 16.89
N ALA A 597 5.99 -3.32 18.14
CA ALA A 597 6.98 -4.30 18.58
C ALA A 597 6.58 -5.78 18.32
N ASP A 598 5.28 -6.06 18.21
CA ASP A 598 4.73 -7.40 17.89
C ASP A 598 4.64 -7.67 16.38
N ARG A 599 5.15 -6.77 15.52
CA ARG A 599 5.04 -6.85 14.07
C ARG A 599 6.40 -6.89 13.39
N SER A 600 6.48 -7.65 12.32
CA SER A 600 7.65 -7.77 11.44
C SER A 600 7.53 -6.90 10.19
N ALA A 601 8.64 -6.74 9.45
CA ALA A 601 8.58 -6.10 8.15
C ALA A 601 7.65 -6.82 7.17
N VAL A 602 7.54 -8.15 7.25
CA VAL A 602 6.64 -8.94 6.40
C VAL A 602 5.18 -8.65 6.74
N ASP A 603 4.84 -8.43 8.01
CA ASP A 603 3.49 -7.98 8.41
C ASP A 603 3.17 -6.59 7.84
N ALA A 604 4.15 -5.68 7.84
CA ALA A 604 3.97 -4.35 7.26
C ALA A 604 3.72 -4.42 5.75
N VAL A 605 4.48 -5.27 5.04
CA VAL A 605 4.26 -5.53 3.61
C VAL A 605 2.85 -6.08 3.38
N ALA A 606 2.46 -7.15 4.06
CA ALA A 606 1.16 -7.79 3.87
C ALA A 606 -0.02 -6.84 4.18
N ALA A 607 0.09 -5.99 5.20
CA ALA A 607 -0.95 -5.02 5.54
C ALA A 607 -1.09 -3.89 4.52
N CYS A 608 0.00 -3.52 3.84
CA CYS A 608 0.01 -2.44 2.86
C CYS A 608 -0.21 -2.93 1.42
N PHE A 609 -0.07 -4.23 1.16
CA PHE A 609 -0.13 -4.80 -0.19
C PHE A 609 -1.58 -4.96 -0.70
N PRO A 610 -1.84 -4.77 -2.01
CA PRO A 610 -0.93 -4.24 -3.03
C PRO A 610 -0.64 -2.74 -2.87
N PRO A 611 0.39 -2.21 -3.55
CA PRO A 611 0.69 -0.78 -3.54
C PRO A 611 -0.55 0.07 -3.81
N GLY A 612 -0.80 1.05 -2.93
CA GLY A 612 -2.01 1.87 -2.98
C GLY A 612 -2.19 2.63 -4.30
N SER A 613 -1.09 3.12 -4.87
CA SER A 613 -1.03 3.81 -6.17
C SER A 613 -1.43 2.92 -7.35
N MET A 614 -1.37 1.60 -7.19
CA MET A 614 -1.70 0.59 -8.20
C MET A 614 -3.04 -0.11 -7.93
N THR A 615 -3.84 0.36 -6.98
CA THR A 615 -5.17 -0.17 -6.70
C THR A 615 -6.20 0.94 -6.80
N GLY A 616 -6.30 1.75 -5.75
CA GLY A 616 -7.27 2.81 -5.56
C GLY A 616 -7.89 2.75 -4.16
N ALA A 617 -8.88 3.61 -3.91
CA ALA A 617 -9.45 3.78 -2.58
C ALA A 617 -10.99 3.89 -2.66
N PRO A 618 -11.77 3.09 -1.91
CA PRO A 618 -11.34 2.08 -0.94
C PRO A 618 -10.74 0.82 -1.57
N LYS A 619 -9.66 0.28 -0.99
CA LYS A 619 -8.79 -0.74 -1.62
C LYS A 619 -9.54 -2.01 -1.99
N LYS A 620 -10.27 -2.60 -1.04
CA LYS A 620 -11.02 -3.87 -1.24
C LYS A 620 -12.05 -3.73 -2.37
N ARG A 621 -12.94 -2.74 -2.26
CA ARG A 621 -13.99 -2.47 -3.25
C ARG A 621 -13.43 -2.12 -4.63
N THR A 622 -12.34 -1.35 -4.66
CA THR A 622 -11.68 -0.99 -5.92
C THR A 622 -11.07 -2.21 -6.60
N MET A 623 -10.44 -3.12 -5.86
CA MET A 623 -9.92 -4.37 -6.43
C MET A 623 -11.05 -5.24 -7.00
N GLU A 624 -12.23 -5.29 -6.37
CA GLU A 624 -13.41 -5.98 -6.93
C GLU A 624 -13.90 -5.35 -8.24
N ILE A 625 -13.86 -4.02 -8.36
CA ILE A 625 -14.21 -3.30 -9.59
C ILE A 625 -13.20 -3.63 -10.69
N VAL A 626 -11.91 -3.50 -10.37
CA VAL A 626 -10.80 -3.80 -11.29
C VAL A 626 -10.86 -5.25 -11.77
N ASP A 627 -11.16 -6.22 -10.90
CA ASP A 627 -11.31 -7.63 -11.28
C ASP A 627 -12.42 -7.87 -12.31
N ARG A 628 -13.47 -7.04 -12.32
CA ARG A 628 -14.55 -7.11 -13.33
C ARG A 628 -14.18 -6.42 -14.64
N LEU A 629 -13.37 -5.36 -14.59
CA LEU A 629 -13.03 -4.55 -15.75
C LEU A 629 -11.82 -5.08 -16.49
N GLU A 630 -10.78 -5.52 -15.77
CA GLU A 630 -9.59 -6.10 -16.36
C GLU A 630 -9.86 -7.55 -16.79
N THR A 631 -9.34 -7.92 -17.95
CA THR A 631 -9.60 -9.22 -18.59
C THR A 631 -8.56 -10.29 -18.23
N SER A 632 -7.54 -9.93 -17.46
CA SER A 632 -6.40 -10.80 -17.19
C SER A 632 -5.66 -10.41 -15.90
N ALA A 633 -4.92 -11.37 -15.32
CA ALA A 633 -4.12 -11.16 -14.11
C ALA A 633 -2.97 -10.17 -14.38
N ARG A 634 -2.65 -9.27 -13.46
CA ARG A 634 -1.51 -8.35 -13.61
C ARG A 634 -0.16 -9.08 -13.47
N GLY A 635 -0.10 -10.14 -12.65
CA GLY A 635 1.09 -10.95 -12.42
C GLY A 635 2.15 -10.18 -11.64
N VAL A 636 3.40 -10.21 -12.09
CA VAL A 636 4.49 -9.47 -11.43
C VAL A 636 4.25 -7.94 -11.49
N TYR A 637 3.63 -7.43 -12.57
CA TYR A 637 3.27 -6.02 -12.72
C TYR A 637 2.26 -5.57 -11.66
N SER A 638 2.38 -4.33 -11.17
CA SER A 638 1.62 -3.78 -10.02
C SER A 638 1.90 -4.48 -8.69
N GLY A 639 2.82 -5.44 -8.65
CA GLY A 639 3.33 -6.06 -7.44
C GLY A 639 4.41 -5.21 -6.74
N ALA A 640 5.27 -5.88 -5.98
CA ALA A 640 6.42 -5.28 -5.32
C ALA A 640 7.71 -6.09 -5.54
N LEU A 641 8.86 -5.42 -5.69
CA LEU A 641 10.16 -6.06 -5.92
C LEU A 641 11.25 -5.38 -5.08
N GLY A 642 12.11 -6.18 -4.45
CA GLY A 642 13.26 -5.69 -3.68
C GLY A 642 13.81 -6.74 -2.74
N TYR A 643 14.13 -6.35 -1.50
CA TYR A 643 14.68 -7.27 -0.50
C TYR A 643 13.94 -7.27 0.85
N LEU A 644 14.06 -8.39 1.54
CA LEU A 644 13.76 -8.60 2.96
C LEU A 644 15.03 -9.10 3.64
N SER A 645 15.64 -8.31 4.52
CA SER A 645 16.89 -8.66 5.17
C SER A 645 16.66 -9.55 6.39
N PHE A 646 17.62 -10.40 6.72
CA PHE A 646 17.60 -11.13 8.00
C PHE A 646 17.63 -10.22 9.24
N SER A 647 18.02 -8.95 9.09
CA SER A 647 17.94 -7.96 10.16
C SER A 647 16.50 -7.52 10.50
N GLY A 648 15.51 -7.98 9.74
CA GLY A 648 14.13 -7.52 9.84
C GLY A 648 13.85 -6.22 9.07
N THR A 649 14.80 -5.74 8.25
CA THR A 649 14.61 -4.58 7.36
C THR A 649 14.08 -4.98 6.00
N ALA A 650 13.53 -4.02 5.26
CA ALA A 650 13.02 -4.23 3.91
C ALA A 650 13.18 -2.95 3.08
N ASP A 651 13.39 -3.08 1.77
CA ASP A 651 13.18 -1.99 0.81
C ASP A 651 12.59 -2.59 -0.47
N LEU A 652 11.37 -2.19 -0.78
CA LEU A 652 10.58 -2.72 -1.89
C LEU A 652 10.08 -1.57 -2.76
N SER A 653 10.23 -1.75 -4.08
CA SER A 653 9.69 -0.87 -5.11
C SER A 653 8.35 -1.37 -5.63
N VAL A 654 7.52 -0.47 -6.15
CA VAL A 654 6.33 -0.84 -6.92
C VAL A 654 6.78 -1.39 -8.28
N VAL A 655 6.21 -2.49 -8.76
CA VAL A 655 6.56 -3.04 -10.08
C VAL A 655 5.79 -2.31 -11.19
N ILE A 656 6.33 -1.19 -11.62
CA ILE A 656 5.86 -0.35 -12.73
C ILE A 656 7.03 -0.01 -13.66
N ARG A 657 6.72 0.43 -14.90
CA ARG A 657 7.74 0.65 -15.94
C ARG A 657 8.68 -0.56 -16.07
N THR A 658 8.07 -1.74 -16.06
CA THR A 658 8.75 -3.03 -15.95
C THR A 658 8.32 -3.92 -17.10
N ALA A 659 9.29 -4.63 -17.68
CA ALA A 659 9.04 -5.72 -18.61
C ALA A 659 9.29 -7.06 -17.90
N VAL A 660 8.38 -8.01 -18.09
CA VAL A 660 8.44 -9.34 -17.46
C VAL A 660 8.49 -10.38 -18.57
N CYS A 661 9.59 -11.14 -18.63
CA CYS A 661 9.73 -12.27 -19.53
C CYS A 661 9.35 -13.57 -18.83
N HIS A 662 8.51 -14.37 -19.47
CA HIS A 662 8.14 -15.71 -19.03
C HIS A 662 7.68 -16.52 -20.24
N ASP A 663 8.09 -17.79 -20.33
CA ASP A 663 7.70 -18.71 -21.41
C ASP A 663 7.88 -18.14 -22.84
N GLY A 664 9.01 -17.49 -23.09
CA GLY A 664 9.32 -16.91 -24.41
C GLY A 664 8.48 -15.69 -24.80
N GLN A 665 7.69 -15.14 -23.88
CA GLN A 665 6.97 -13.88 -24.08
C GLN A 665 7.47 -12.80 -23.12
N VAL A 666 7.45 -11.55 -23.58
CA VAL A 666 7.60 -10.37 -22.74
C VAL A 666 6.25 -9.68 -22.57
N THR A 667 5.95 -9.30 -21.33
CA THR A 667 4.74 -8.54 -20.99
C THR A 667 5.13 -7.21 -20.36
N VAL A 668 4.42 -6.14 -20.74
CA VAL A 668 4.58 -4.81 -20.16
C VAL A 668 3.19 -4.31 -19.75
N GLY A 669 3.00 -4.11 -18.45
CA GLY A 669 1.78 -3.51 -17.92
C GLY A 669 1.85 -1.99 -17.92
N ALA A 670 0.70 -1.36 -18.17
CA ALA A 670 0.55 0.08 -18.09
C ALA A 670 -0.87 0.48 -17.72
N GLY A 671 -1.02 1.65 -17.11
CA GLY A 671 -2.31 2.21 -16.73
C GLY A 671 -2.18 3.45 -15.86
N GLY A 672 -3.29 3.88 -15.28
CA GLY A 672 -3.38 5.11 -14.53
C GLY A 672 -4.57 5.15 -13.60
N ALA A 673 -4.52 6.11 -12.68
CA ALA A 673 -5.63 6.40 -11.80
C ALA A 673 -6.73 7.12 -12.58
N VAL A 674 -7.93 6.55 -12.58
CA VAL A 674 -9.15 7.20 -13.01
C VAL A 674 -9.76 7.90 -11.80
N VAL A 675 -9.97 9.21 -11.94
CA VAL A 675 -10.67 10.06 -10.96
C VAL A 675 -11.82 10.80 -11.65
N LEU A 676 -12.66 11.51 -10.89
CA LEU A 676 -13.84 12.20 -11.42
C LEU A 676 -13.53 13.18 -12.58
N GLU A 677 -12.35 13.80 -12.57
CA GLU A 677 -11.87 14.73 -13.60
C GLU A 677 -11.13 14.04 -14.76
N SER A 678 -11.04 12.70 -14.77
CA SER A 678 -10.40 11.95 -15.86
C SER A 678 -11.19 12.07 -17.16
N VAL A 679 -10.45 12.17 -18.26
CA VAL A 679 -11.01 12.18 -19.63
C VAL A 679 -10.61 10.86 -20.29
N PRO A 680 -11.56 9.98 -20.66
CA PRO A 680 -11.25 8.62 -21.13
C PRO A 680 -10.17 8.52 -22.19
N GLU A 681 -10.21 9.39 -23.20
CA GLU A 681 -9.26 9.41 -24.31
C GLU A 681 -7.86 9.85 -23.86
N ARG A 682 -7.77 10.73 -22.85
CA ARG A 682 -6.49 11.15 -22.26
C ARG A 682 -5.88 10.06 -21.39
N GLU A 683 -6.69 9.32 -20.65
CA GLU A 683 -6.23 8.18 -19.85
C GLU A 683 -5.68 7.07 -20.75
N TYR A 684 -6.34 6.79 -21.89
CA TYR A 684 -5.80 5.88 -22.90
C TYR A 684 -4.44 6.36 -23.46
N ALA A 685 -4.34 7.64 -23.83
CA ALA A 685 -3.08 8.21 -24.32
C ALA A 685 -1.96 8.15 -23.26
N GLU A 686 -2.27 8.40 -22.00
CA GLU A 686 -1.32 8.28 -20.89
C GLU A 686 -0.87 6.83 -20.68
N MET A 687 -1.79 5.87 -20.76
CA MET A 687 -1.48 4.45 -20.70
C MET A 687 -0.51 4.04 -21.80
N LEU A 688 -0.72 4.46 -23.05
CA LEU A 688 0.20 4.22 -24.17
C LEU A 688 1.59 4.79 -23.91
N LEU A 689 1.67 6.03 -23.41
CA LEU A 689 2.95 6.67 -23.07
C LEU A 689 3.72 5.87 -22.02
N LYS A 690 3.02 5.35 -21.00
CA LYS A 690 3.61 4.52 -19.95
C LYS A 690 4.03 3.14 -20.48
N ALA A 691 3.24 2.51 -21.35
CA ALA A 691 3.56 1.23 -21.98
C ALA A 691 4.79 1.32 -22.90
N ALA A 692 4.92 2.41 -23.64
CA ALA A 692 6.04 2.62 -24.56
C ALA A 692 7.40 2.72 -23.83
N VAL A 693 7.42 3.15 -22.57
CA VAL A 693 8.67 3.40 -21.82
C VAL A 693 9.57 2.17 -21.75
N PRO A 694 9.12 0.99 -21.26
CA PRO A 694 9.95 -0.22 -21.29
C PRO A 694 10.21 -0.75 -22.69
N LEU A 695 9.24 -0.61 -23.60
CA LEU A 695 9.33 -1.14 -24.97
C LEU A 695 10.32 -0.38 -25.85
N ARG A 696 10.76 0.82 -25.46
CA ARG A 696 11.88 1.54 -26.13
C ARG A 696 13.18 0.76 -26.14
N ALA A 697 13.34 -0.19 -25.22
CA ALA A 697 14.53 -1.03 -25.14
C ALA A 697 14.47 -2.27 -26.05
N LEU A 698 13.33 -2.55 -26.70
CA LEU A 698 13.25 -3.60 -27.71
C LEU A 698 13.94 -3.17 -29.00
N GLU A 699 14.65 -4.10 -29.62
CA GLU A 699 15.14 -3.96 -30.99
C GLU A 699 13.97 -4.22 -31.95
N ALA A 700 13.94 -3.48 -33.06
CA ALA A 700 12.86 -3.53 -34.05
C ALA A 700 12.96 -4.75 -34.95
#